data_AF-K3XAD4-F1
#
_entry.id   AF-K3XAD4-F1
#
_cell.length_a   1.000
_cell.length_b   1.000
_cell.length_c   1.000
_cell.angle_alpha   90.00
_cell.angle_beta   90.00
_cell.angle_gamma   90.00
#
_symmetry.space_group_name_H-M   'P 1'
#
loop_
_entity.id
_entity.type
_entity.pdbx_description
1 polymer ?
#
loop_
_entity_poly.entity_id
_entity_poly.type
_entity_poly.pdbx_seq_one_letter_code
_entity_poly.pdbx_strand_id
1 'polypeptide(L)'
;MARVGSPSTTETTDGSRLEVLAAVEAAIPRRKRKHDKSAVAIRLLWVVIVSIHWACCVYYAAVAVVYYKLPVTLVSAHLQAYELTLSMNYFPVVVVFHVVCSVLHALFLLEMLYFSARQRKLYFRRHLQNFTFRGPSRRSLVRDVAVMPTPSIRGVGKKALGAWKNSFGVHGFFGVGGKHFAMLFLFREAFETILQSMQAYYLSRYVPRVWLNRFAVGVVTVGCWSTPAIQHAYSQYPRLQLTLCLLVDVTLDFVSSIGVSIALAMRYFRDYDPTLTNFKLAKWSDVVWLANMNNELRLLFVQSWADFVCRALFAITLLICLDDVKLLAAASKMLTRRKTETSPANLVRVGWNCRLKKVVHITLFVWGWLILASHLGSSSGTENADCLVHVHPWLSFEPACVYLQINCQQHVGMTGQAAEIDAIWSQYSSQALTTLLLTSCPDAHMPPSIRTLTQLTSIYLVDVNLTEWSENSALSKYWHPNLRQVSMVRANMSASCYENSSLPPGLVTPGFPSTMGTLFIAGSGVTDLPANLAEVWPPDLNMILIGNEMTMIPDVLIRLAPSHLSVPFNQIQHVPAEVFELPSLKWLELDWNPINELPANVTVGSSLLEIDFTSTNVSSLPSWMTHANFLSKVKVFGAMTPYCRQLEAKQDTESAHLASLYCRPR
;
A
#
# COMPACT_ATOMS: atom_id res chain seq x y z
N MET A 1 -59.71 41.79 -90.77
CA MET A 1 -60.39 42.63 -89.76
C MET A 1 -59.98 42.10 -88.38
N ALA A 2 -59.71 42.96 -87.38
CA ALA A 2 -59.09 42.65 -86.06
C ALA A 2 -57.64 42.07 -86.18
N ARG A 3 -56.58 42.55 -85.49
CA ARG A 3 -56.30 42.72 -84.03
C ARG A 3 -56.32 41.38 -83.28
N VAL A 4 -55.22 40.74 -82.83
CA VAL A 4 -53.79 41.10 -82.62
C VAL A 4 -53.51 42.04 -81.42
N GLY A 5 -52.69 41.57 -80.45
CA GLY A 5 -52.08 42.36 -79.36
C GLY A 5 -51.64 41.54 -78.12
N SER A 6 -50.49 41.88 -77.51
CA SER A 6 -49.93 41.37 -76.23
C SER A 6 -48.88 42.39 -75.71
N PRO A 7 -48.14 42.18 -74.59
CA PRO A 7 -48.47 41.79 -73.20
C PRO A 7 -47.99 42.85 -72.15
N SER A 8 -48.10 42.63 -70.83
CA SER A 8 -47.21 43.18 -69.73
C SER A 8 -47.72 42.88 -68.28
N THR A 9 -47.16 43.52 -67.24
CA THR A 9 -47.01 43.02 -65.83
C THR A 9 -47.25 44.08 -64.70
N THR A 10 -46.99 43.70 -63.43
CA THR A 10 -47.02 44.42 -62.10
C THR A 10 -48.43 44.66 -61.48
N GLU A 11 -48.79 44.22 -60.26
CA GLU A 11 -48.26 44.39 -58.85
C GLU A 11 -48.70 45.71 -58.18
N THR A 12 -49.05 45.81 -56.88
CA THR A 12 -48.87 44.95 -55.66
C THR A 12 -50.25 44.53 -55.06
N THR A 13 -50.59 44.18 -53.78
CA THR A 13 -50.07 44.25 -52.37
C THR A 13 -50.22 42.88 -51.65
N ASP A 14 -49.45 42.47 -50.63
CA ASP A 14 -49.30 42.79 -49.17
C ASP A 14 -50.34 42.18 -48.18
N GLY A 15 -49.85 41.62 -47.07
CA GLY A 15 -50.64 41.04 -45.96
C GLY A 15 -50.07 39.74 -45.34
N SER A 16 -49.37 38.89 -46.10
CA SER A 16 -49.06 37.50 -45.70
C SER A 16 -47.75 37.28 -44.92
N ARG A 17 -47.04 38.35 -44.51
CA ARG A 17 -45.64 38.26 -44.06
C ARG A 17 -45.41 38.06 -42.55
N LEU A 18 -46.40 38.34 -41.68
CA LEU A 18 -46.23 38.17 -40.23
C LEU A 18 -46.46 36.73 -39.76
N GLU A 19 -47.48 36.03 -40.27
CA GLU A 19 -47.85 34.68 -39.78
C GLU A 19 -46.75 33.64 -40.05
N VAL A 20 -46.06 33.75 -41.19
CA VAL A 20 -44.97 32.85 -41.57
C VAL A 20 -43.77 32.95 -40.61
N LEU A 21 -43.50 34.14 -40.03
CA LEU A 21 -42.43 34.30 -39.05
C LEU A 21 -42.76 33.62 -37.72
N ALA A 22 -44.01 33.76 -37.24
CA ALA A 22 -44.47 33.08 -36.02
C ALA A 22 -44.40 31.55 -36.14
N ALA A 23 -44.75 30.99 -37.31
CA ALA A 23 -44.66 29.56 -37.59
C ALA A 23 -43.20 29.03 -37.57
N VAL A 24 -42.22 29.85 -37.95
CA VAL A 24 -40.79 29.45 -37.97
C VAL A 24 -40.18 29.43 -36.56
N GLU A 25 -40.57 30.32 -35.64
CA GLU A 25 -40.08 30.28 -34.26
C GLU A 25 -40.59 29.06 -33.48
N ALA A 26 -41.81 28.60 -33.76
CA ALA A 26 -42.36 27.36 -33.20
C ALA A 26 -41.54 26.09 -33.56
N ALA A 27 -40.76 26.14 -34.65
CA ALA A 27 -39.99 24.98 -35.15
C ALA A 27 -38.64 24.71 -34.42
N ILE A 28 -38.26 25.49 -33.40
CA ILE A 28 -36.94 25.39 -32.73
C ILE A 28 -36.87 24.59 -31.38
N PRO A 29 -37.63 23.49 -31.11
CA PRO A 29 -37.41 22.67 -29.89
C PRO A 29 -36.03 21.96 -29.81
N ARG A 30 -35.39 21.67 -30.95
CA ARG A 30 -34.24 20.73 -30.99
C ARG A 30 -32.86 21.37 -30.75
N ARG A 31 -32.71 22.71 -30.83
CA ARG A 31 -31.40 23.38 -30.69
C ARG A 31 -31.03 23.70 -29.22
N LYS A 32 -31.92 24.37 -28.46
CA LYS A 32 -31.73 24.67 -27.01
C LYS A 32 -31.41 23.40 -26.21
N ARG A 33 -32.28 22.39 -26.29
CA ARG A 33 -32.19 21.11 -25.54
C ARG A 33 -30.90 20.30 -25.79
N LYS A 34 -30.16 20.60 -26.88
CA LYS A 34 -28.85 19.99 -27.19
C LYS A 34 -27.68 20.83 -26.64
N HIS A 35 -27.86 22.14 -26.52
CA HIS A 35 -26.89 23.08 -25.96
C HIS A 35 -26.78 22.92 -24.43
N ASP A 36 -27.92 22.78 -23.73
CA ASP A 36 -27.95 22.60 -22.27
C ASP A 36 -27.25 21.30 -21.82
N LYS A 37 -27.52 20.18 -22.52
CA LYS A 37 -26.86 18.91 -22.25
C LYS A 37 -25.33 19.00 -22.41
N SER A 38 -24.84 19.76 -23.38
CA SER A 38 -23.39 20.00 -23.54
C SER A 38 -22.82 20.86 -22.39
N ALA A 39 -23.58 21.83 -21.89
CA ALA A 39 -23.16 22.68 -20.77
C ALA A 39 -23.21 21.93 -19.41
N VAL A 40 -24.08 20.93 -19.26
CA VAL A 40 -24.05 20.01 -18.10
C VAL A 40 -22.84 19.07 -18.19
N ALA A 41 -22.59 18.45 -19.35
CA ALA A 41 -21.45 17.53 -19.53
C ALA A 41 -20.09 18.20 -19.25
N ILE A 42 -19.88 19.45 -19.70
CA ILE A 42 -18.64 20.20 -19.43
C ILE A 42 -18.51 20.54 -17.93
N ARG A 43 -19.61 20.85 -17.23
CA ARG A 43 -19.60 21.09 -15.77
C ARG A 43 -19.22 19.82 -15.00
N LEU A 44 -19.83 18.69 -15.34
CA LEU A 44 -19.52 17.40 -14.72
C LEU A 44 -18.07 16.99 -14.97
N LEU A 45 -17.56 17.10 -16.20
CA LEU A 45 -16.17 16.78 -16.52
C LEU A 45 -15.16 17.65 -15.75
N TRP A 46 -15.46 18.94 -15.55
CA TRP A 46 -14.63 19.80 -14.72
C TRP A 46 -14.59 19.36 -13.26
N VAL A 47 -15.76 19.05 -12.68
CA VAL A 47 -15.86 18.56 -11.30
C VAL A 47 -15.09 17.25 -11.14
N VAL A 48 -15.25 16.28 -12.03
CA VAL A 48 -14.53 15.00 -11.97
C VAL A 48 -13.00 15.20 -12.00
N ILE A 49 -12.48 16.02 -12.92
CA ILE A 49 -11.03 16.29 -12.99
C ILE A 49 -10.52 16.99 -11.73
N VAL A 50 -11.28 17.95 -11.19
CA VAL A 50 -10.93 18.66 -9.94
C VAL A 50 -10.94 17.71 -8.75
N SER A 51 -11.96 16.85 -8.63
CA SER A 51 -12.06 15.85 -7.56
C SER A 51 -10.93 14.82 -7.62
N ILE A 52 -10.55 14.34 -8.81
CA ILE A 52 -9.41 13.42 -8.95
C ILE A 52 -8.09 14.13 -8.60
N HIS A 53 -7.85 15.35 -9.10
CA HIS A 53 -6.65 16.10 -8.72
C HIS A 53 -6.55 16.35 -7.20
N TRP A 54 -7.67 16.66 -6.54
CA TRP A 54 -7.72 16.80 -5.09
C TRP A 54 -7.46 15.48 -4.37
N ALA A 55 -8.12 14.38 -4.78
CA ALA A 55 -7.95 13.08 -4.15
C ALA A 55 -6.52 12.55 -4.27
N CYS A 56 -5.90 12.65 -5.45
CA CYS A 56 -4.49 12.31 -5.65
C CYS A 56 -3.56 13.17 -4.78
N CYS A 57 -3.81 14.49 -4.68
CA CYS A 57 -3.03 15.40 -3.84
C CYS A 57 -3.08 14.98 -2.36
N VAL A 58 -4.27 14.71 -1.82
CA VAL A 58 -4.46 14.29 -0.43
C VAL A 58 -3.84 12.91 -0.20
N TYR A 59 -4.05 11.96 -1.11
CA TYR A 59 -3.50 10.61 -1.01
C TYR A 59 -1.96 10.60 -0.97
N TYR A 60 -1.30 11.22 -1.95
CA TYR A 60 0.16 11.22 -2.01
C TYR A 60 0.77 12.00 -0.83
N ALA A 61 0.12 13.05 -0.33
CA ALA A 61 0.54 13.72 0.91
C ALA A 61 0.41 12.80 2.14
N ALA A 62 -0.70 12.08 2.29
CA ALA A 62 -0.92 11.17 3.40
C ALA A 62 0.10 10.01 3.41
N VAL A 63 0.36 9.39 2.25
CA VAL A 63 1.36 8.32 2.12
C VAL A 63 2.77 8.83 2.45
N ALA A 64 3.14 10.04 2.01
CA ALA A 64 4.41 10.65 2.40
C ALA A 64 4.54 10.86 3.92
N VAL A 65 3.48 11.30 4.60
CA VAL A 65 3.46 11.45 6.07
C VAL A 65 3.55 10.11 6.79
N VAL A 66 2.89 9.06 6.27
CA VAL A 66 3.01 7.70 6.82
C VAL A 66 4.46 7.22 6.71
N TYR A 67 5.06 7.23 5.52
CA TYR A 67 6.45 6.80 5.32
C TYR A 67 7.47 7.61 6.14
N TYR A 68 7.22 8.90 6.37
CA TYR A 68 8.09 9.73 7.21
C TYR A 68 7.99 9.37 8.70
N LYS A 69 6.81 8.99 9.21
CA LYS A 69 6.61 8.63 10.61
C LYS A 69 6.86 7.16 10.93
N LEU A 70 6.74 6.26 9.95
CA LEU A 70 6.76 4.81 10.16
C LEU A 70 8.01 4.30 10.91
N PRO A 71 9.26 4.77 10.65
CA PRO A 71 10.46 4.24 11.31
C PRO A 71 10.56 4.41 12.83
N VAL A 72 9.68 5.21 13.46
CA VAL A 72 9.64 5.43 14.93
C VAL A 72 8.42 4.79 15.60
N THR A 73 7.79 3.83 14.93
CA THR A 73 6.61 3.09 15.40
C THR A 73 6.94 1.63 15.70
N LEU A 74 6.25 1.00 16.67
CA LEU A 74 6.38 -0.44 16.93
C LEU A 74 5.96 -1.29 15.72
N VAL A 75 5.01 -0.81 14.91
CA VAL A 75 4.61 -1.46 13.64
C VAL A 75 5.81 -1.62 12.69
N SER A 76 6.82 -0.75 12.75
CA SER A 76 8.01 -0.87 11.90
C SER A 76 8.86 -2.11 12.18
N ALA A 77 8.91 -2.58 13.44
CA ALA A 77 9.60 -3.81 13.81
C ALA A 77 8.97 -5.02 13.09
N HIS A 78 7.64 -5.13 13.18
CA HIS A 78 6.86 -6.15 12.47
C HIS A 78 7.00 -6.06 10.94
N LEU A 79 6.93 -4.85 10.39
CA LEU A 79 7.05 -4.63 8.94
C LEU A 79 8.43 -5.02 8.37
N GLN A 80 9.51 -4.88 9.14
CA GLN A 80 10.84 -5.36 8.75
C GLN A 80 10.98 -6.88 8.99
N ALA A 81 10.56 -7.39 10.15
CA ALA A 81 10.66 -8.82 10.50
C ALA A 81 9.95 -9.76 9.51
N TYR A 82 8.91 -9.28 8.82
CA TYR A 82 8.16 -10.03 7.79
C TYR A 82 8.47 -9.57 6.35
N GLU A 83 9.44 -8.67 6.15
CA GLU A 83 9.79 -8.03 4.87
C GLU A 83 8.56 -7.52 4.07
N LEU A 84 7.61 -6.92 4.79
CA LEU A 84 6.39 -6.35 4.19
C LEU A 84 6.65 -4.99 3.53
N THR A 85 7.82 -4.39 3.76
CA THR A 85 8.29 -3.17 3.11
C THR A 85 9.74 -3.29 2.68
N LEU A 86 10.13 -2.45 1.72
CA LEU A 86 11.52 -2.09 1.45
C LEU A 86 12.24 -1.70 2.76
N SER A 87 13.57 -1.82 2.82
CA SER A 87 14.35 -1.40 4.00
C SER A 87 14.11 0.09 4.33
N MET A 88 13.96 0.38 5.63
CA MET A 88 13.70 1.72 6.18
C MET A 88 14.68 2.79 5.66
N ASN A 89 15.93 2.41 5.38
CA ASN A 89 16.98 3.29 4.84
C ASN A 89 16.59 3.97 3.51
N TYR A 90 15.69 3.36 2.74
CA TYR A 90 15.25 3.89 1.44
C TYR A 90 13.93 4.67 1.51
N PHE A 91 13.27 4.73 2.68
CA PHE A 91 12.02 5.48 2.86
C PHE A 91 12.11 6.96 2.47
N PRO A 92 13.22 7.70 2.69
CA PRO A 92 13.34 9.08 2.22
C PRO A 92 13.13 9.24 0.70
N VAL A 93 13.53 8.25 -0.11
CA VAL A 93 13.29 8.25 -1.58
C VAL A 93 11.80 8.11 -1.89
N VAL A 94 11.11 7.23 -1.17
CA VAL A 94 9.66 7.02 -1.28
C VAL A 94 8.90 8.27 -0.85
N VAL A 95 9.28 8.90 0.27
CA VAL A 95 8.70 10.17 0.76
C VAL A 95 8.85 11.28 -0.29
N VAL A 96 10.08 11.50 -0.79
CA VAL A 96 10.35 12.56 -1.78
C VAL A 96 9.51 12.37 -3.05
N PHE A 97 9.39 11.14 -3.56
CA PHE A 97 8.54 10.86 -4.72
C PHE A 97 7.07 11.22 -4.47
N HIS A 98 6.51 10.78 -3.34
CA HIS A 98 5.11 11.05 -2.99
C HIS A 98 4.84 12.55 -2.75
N VAL A 99 5.78 13.28 -2.13
CA VAL A 99 5.72 14.74 -2.00
C VAL A 99 5.70 15.42 -3.39
N VAL A 100 6.56 15.00 -4.33
CA VAL A 100 6.58 15.55 -5.70
C VAL A 100 5.26 15.30 -6.43
N CYS A 101 4.71 14.08 -6.35
CA CYS A 101 3.39 13.77 -6.93
C CYS A 101 2.29 14.65 -6.31
N SER A 102 2.25 14.78 -4.99
CA SER A 102 1.28 15.64 -4.28
C SER A 102 1.37 17.09 -4.76
N VAL A 103 2.57 17.68 -4.78
CA VAL A 103 2.80 19.05 -5.22
C VAL A 103 2.39 19.27 -6.68
N LEU A 104 2.66 18.32 -7.58
CA LEU A 104 2.24 18.42 -8.98
C LEU A 104 0.70 18.41 -9.12
N HIS A 105 -0.01 17.52 -8.41
CA HIS A 105 -1.47 17.54 -8.39
C HIS A 105 -2.03 18.83 -7.77
N ALA A 106 -1.42 19.34 -6.69
CA ALA A 106 -1.79 20.61 -6.06
C ALA A 106 -1.64 21.81 -7.01
N LEU A 107 -0.53 21.90 -7.75
CA LEU A 107 -0.29 22.99 -8.70
C LEU A 107 -1.33 23.01 -9.84
N PHE A 108 -1.69 21.84 -10.39
CA PHE A 108 -2.75 21.76 -11.40
C PHE A 108 -4.14 22.10 -10.84
N LEU A 109 -4.45 21.64 -9.62
CA LEU A 109 -5.69 21.97 -8.93
C LEU A 109 -5.81 23.49 -8.71
N LEU A 110 -4.76 24.11 -8.19
CA LEU A 110 -4.70 25.55 -7.97
C LEU A 110 -4.78 26.35 -9.28
N GLU A 111 -4.15 25.89 -10.38
CA GLU A 111 -4.31 26.53 -11.69
C GLU A 111 -5.79 26.51 -12.12
N MET A 112 -6.44 25.33 -12.07
CA MET A 112 -7.84 25.17 -12.48
C MET A 112 -8.79 26.04 -11.64
N LEU A 113 -8.63 26.05 -10.32
CA LEU A 113 -9.46 26.85 -9.41
C LEU A 113 -9.23 28.35 -9.61
N TYR A 114 -7.97 28.81 -9.61
CA TYR A 114 -7.61 30.22 -9.74
C TYR A 114 -8.13 30.83 -11.04
N PHE A 115 -7.87 30.18 -12.18
CA PHE A 115 -8.33 30.72 -13.45
C PHE A 115 -9.84 30.58 -13.64
N SER A 116 -10.49 29.55 -13.07
CA SER A 116 -11.95 29.45 -13.13
C SER A 116 -12.64 30.57 -12.36
N ALA A 117 -12.15 30.89 -11.16
CA ALA A 117 -12.62 32.03 -10.37
C ALA A 117 -12.34 33.37 -11.08
N ARG A 118 -11.09 33.59 -11.51
CA ARG A 118 -10.65 34.83 -12.17
C ARG A 118 -11.38 35.13 -13.49
N GLN A 119 -11.78 34.09 -14.25
CA GLN A 119 -12.50 34.25 -15.51
C GLN A 119 -14.02 34.14 -15.37
N ARG A 120 -14.53 33.82 -14.16
CA ARG A 120 -15.95 33.49 -13.87
C ARG A 120 -16.52 32.43 -14.83
N LYS A 121 -15.68 31.51 -15.31
CA LYS A 121 -15.95 30.47 -16.32
C LYS A 121 -15.03 29.29 -16.08
N LEU A 122 -15.53 28.06 -16.23
CA LEU A 122 -14.74 26.85 -15.98
C LEU A 122 -13.52 26.76 -16.91
N TYR A 123 -12.34 26.63 -16.30
CA TYR A 123 -11.03 26.58 -16.96
C TYR A 123 -10.37 25.21 -16.70
N PHE A 124 -9.79 24.63 -17.75
CA PHE A 124 -9.19 23.29 -17.72
C PHE A 124 -7.66 23.29 -17.91
N ARG A 125 -7.15 23.96 -18.95
CA ARG A 125 -5.71 24.00 -19.27
C ARG A 125 -5.37 25.29 -20.02
N ARG A 126 -4.17 25.83 -19.80
CA ARG A 126 -3.67 27.01 -20.53
C ARG A 126 -3.45 26.68 -22.01
N HIS A 127 -4.06 27.45 -22.91
CA HIS A 127 -3.89 27.21 -24.35
C HIS A 127 -2.46 27.60 -24.79
N LEU A 128 -1.65 26.60 -25.13
CA LEU A 128 -0.18 26.66 -25.17
C LEU A 128 0.41 27.34 -26.43
N GLN A 129 -0.29 28.34 -26.97
CA GLN A 129 0.15 29.13 -28.13
C GLN A 129 0.78 30.47 -27.71
N ASN A 130 0.26 31.14 -26.67
CA ASN A 130 0.69 32.49 -26.29
C ASN A 130 1.59 32.52 -25.04
N PHE A 131 2.77 31.89 -25.15
CA PHE A 131 3.91 32.11 -24.24
C PHE A 131 5.01 32.97 -24.92
N THR A 132 4.61 34.11 -25.49
CA THR A 132 5.55 35.20 -25.77
C THR A 132 5.97 35.81 -24.45
N PHE A 133 7.24 35.66 -24.08
CA PHE A 133 7.78 36.18 -22.83
C PHE A 133 7.99 37.71 -22.96
N ARG A 134 6.90 38.49 -22.89
CA ARG A 134 6.99 39.93 -22.61
C ARG A 134 7.54 40.07 -21.19
N GLY A 135 8.88 40.14 -21.10
CA GLY A 135 9.55 40.53 -19.87
C GLY A 135 9.10 41.93 -19.45
N PRO A 136 9.21 42.28 -18.16
CA PRO A 136 8.90 43.63 -17.70
C PRO A 136 9.74 44.65 -18.48
N SER A 137 9.10 45.75 -18.87
CA SER A 137 9.76 46.83 -19.61
C SER A 137 10.94 47.39 -18.82
N ARG A 138 12.09 47.58 -19.48
CA ARG A 138 13.24 48.31 -18.91
C ARG A 138 12.90 49.79 -18.68
N ARG A 139 12.27 50.10 -17.54
CA ARG A 139 12.21 51.40 -16.85
C ARG A 139 11.64 51.15 -15.44
N SER A 140 12.08 51.97 -14.47
CA SER A 140 11.71 51.90 -13.03
C SER A 140 11.92 50.55 -12.31
N LEU A 141 13.17 50.07 -12.25
CA LEU A 141 13.83 49.81 -10.97
C LEU A 141 15.35 49.72 -11.14
N VAL A 142 16.03 50.83 -10.86
CA VAL A 142 17.49 50.88 -10.71
C VAL A 142 17.76 51.67 -9.43
N ARG A 143 18.02 50.94 -8.34
CA ARG A 143 18.92 51.29 -7.24
C ARG A 143 19.11 50.08 -6.31
N ASP A 144 20.38 49.78 -6.07
CA ASP A 144 20.95 49.44 -4.76
C ASP A 144 20.40 48.24 -3.96
N VAL A 145 20.77 47.02 -4.39
CA VAL A 145 21.39 46.02 -3.50
C VAL A 145 22.46 45.26 -4.30
N ALA A 146 23.68 45.12 -3.76
CA ALA A 146 24.74 44.32 -4.36
C ALA A 146 24.69 42.86 -3.84
N VAL A 147 24.70 41.87 -4.73
CA VAL A 147 24.80 40.44 -4.40
C VAL A 147 25.74 39.75 -5.41
N MET A 148 26.51 38.77 -4.94
CA MET A 148 27.54 38.04 -5.69
C MET A 148 27.02 37.30 -6.94
N PRO A 149 27.90 37.02 -7.93
CA PRO A 149 27.52 36.38 -9.19
C PRO A 149 27.15 34.89 -9.01
N THR A 150 25.85 34.58 -9.04
CA THR A 150 25.36 33.20 -9.12
C THR A 150 25.56 32.59 -10.52
N PRO A 151 26.00 31.33 -10.65
CA PRO A 151 26.19 30.67 -11.95
C PRO A 151 24.89 30.42 -12.73
N SER A 152 25.00 30.09 -14.02
CA SER A 152 23.94 30.22 -15.03
C SER A 152 22.82 29.15 -14.99
N ILE A 153 22.03 29.13 -13.93
CA ILE A 153 20.81 28.29 -13.80
C ILE A 153 19.81 28.55 -14.95
N ARG A 154 19.79 29.78 -15.51
CA ARG A 154 18.95 30.17 -16.65
C ARG A 154 19.24 29.39 -17.95
N GLY A 155 20.43 28.81 -18.11
CA GLY A 155 20.78 28.01 -19.29
C GLY A 155 20.15 26.62 -19.27
N VAL A 156 20.34 25.89 -18.17
CA VAL A 156 19.85 24.52 -17.98
C VAL A 156 18.32 24.48 -18.04
N GLY A 157 17.65 25.37 -17.31
CA GLY A 157 16.18 25.43 -17.29
C GLY A 157 15.56 25.64 -18.69
N LYS A 158 16.20 26.41 -19.58
CA LYS A 158 15.73 26.58 -20.97
C LYS A 158 15.91 25.33 -21.82
N LYS A 159 17.02 24.60 -21.69
CA LYS A 159 17.23 23.32 -22.38
C LYS A 159 16.24 22.25 -21.89
N ALA A 160 16.06 22.14 -20.58
CA ALA A 160 15.09 21.22 -19.96
C ALA A 160 13.65 21.53 -20.41
N LEU A 161 13.23 22.80 -20.36
CA LEU A 161 11.89 23.21 -20.82
C LEU A 161 11.68 22.99 -22.33
N GLY A 162 12.75 23.15 -23.14
CA GLY A 162 12.73 22.83 -24.58
C GLY A 162 12.55 21.34 -24.85
N ALA A 163 13.33 20.49 -24.17
CA ALA A 163 13.17 19.03 -24.24
C ALA A 163 11.78 18.59 -23.77
N TRP A 164 11.31 19.10 -22.63
CA TRP A 164 9.96 18.85 -22.11
C TRP A 164 8.87 19.23 -23.11
N LYS A 165 8.99 20.40 -23.78
CA LYS A 165 8.03 20.84 -24.80
C LYS A 165 8.05 19.95 -26.05
N ASN A 166 9.21 19.38 -26.41
CA ASN A 166 9.33 18.46 -27.55
C ASN A 166 8.84 17.04 -27.23
N SER A 167 8.90 16.60 -25.97
CA SER A 167 8.37 15.31 -25.52
C SER A 167 6.86 15.38 -25.20
N PHE A 168 6.45 16.32 -24.36
CA PHE A 168 5.11 16.39 -23.73
C PHE A 168 4.28 17.62 -24.15
N GLY A 169 4.76 18.43 -25.10
CA GLY A 169 3.92 19.47 -25.71
C GLY A 169 2.80 18.87 -26.57
N VAL A 170 1.79 19.68 -26.92
CA VAL A 170 0.59 19.24 -27.68
C VAL A 170 0.92 18.47 -28.97
N HIS A 171 2.00 18.83 -29.66
CA HIS A 171 2.51 18.16 -30.87
C HIS A 171 3.87 17.47 -30.66
N GLY A 172 4.28 17.29 -29.40
CA GLY A 172 5.47 16.54 -29.02
C GLY A 172 5.29 15.03 -29.22
N PHE A 173 6.32 14.25 -28.90
CA PHE A 173 6.31 12.80 -29.12
C PHE A 173 5.13 12.09 -28.43
N PHE A 174 4.88 12.41 -27.14
CA PHE A 174 3.81 11.83 -26.32
C PHE A 174 2.48 12.60 -26.37
N GLY A 175 2.43 13.78 -26.99
CA GLY A 175 1.24 14.64 -26.96
C GLY A 175 0.07 14.15 -27.83
N VAL A 176 -1.17 14.45 -27.41
CA VAL A 176 -2.43 14.10 -28.12
C VAL A 176 -2.47 14.50 -29.60
N GLY A 177 -1.80 15.60 -29.96
CA GLY A 177 -1.68 16.08 -31.35
C GLY A 177 -0.39 15.67 -32.05
N GLY A 178 0.40 14.77 -31.45
CA GLY A 178 1.64 14.22 -32.01
C GLY A 178 1.39 13.11 -33.02
N LYS A 179 2.35 12.89 -33.94
CA LYS A 179 2.23 11.89 -35.03
C LYS A 179 2.08 10.45 -34.52
N HIS A 180 2.69 10.12 -33.38
CA HIS A 180 2.75 8.76 -32.84
C HIS A 180 1.66 8.45 -31.81
N PHE A 181 0.79 9.41 -31.47
CA PHE A 181 -0.19 9.27 -30.39
C PHE A 181 -1.08 8.02 -30.52
N ALA A 182 -1.51 7.66 -31.73
CA ALA A 182 -2.29 6.42 -31.98
C ALA A 182 -1.58 5.15 -31.48
N MET A 183 -0.26 5.10 -31.67
CA MET A 183 0.60 3.96 -31.33
C MET A 183 0.96 3.98 -29.85
N LEU A 184 1.31 5.16 -29.31
CA LEU A 184 1.63 5.31 -27.89
C LEU A 184 0.43 5.06 -26.98
N PHE A 185 -0.78 5.44 -27.42
CA PHE A 185 -2.03 5.09 -26.75
C PHE A 185 -2.26 3.57 -26.71
N LEU A 186 -2.04 2.86 -27.83
CA LEU A 186 -2.12 1.39 -27.86
C LEU A 186 -1.08 0.72 -26.95
N PHE A 187 0.15 1.23 -26.92
CA PHE A 187 1.19 0.72 -26.04
C PHE A 187 0.90 0.99 -24.56
N ARG A 188 0.35 2.18 -24.23
CA ARG A 188 -0.15 2.50 -22.88
C ARG A 188 -1.21 1.49 -22.46
N GLU A 189 -2.31 1.35 -23.20
CA GLU A 189 -3.40 0.45 -22.80
C GLU A 189 -2.96 -1.01 -22.72
N ALA A 190 -2.06 -1.47 -23.60
CA ALA A 190 -1.50 -2.82 -23.49
C ALA A 190 -0.63 -3.00 -22.23
N PHE A 191 0.22 -2.01 -21.91
CA PHE A 191 1.09 -2.05 -20.73
C PHE A 191 0.29 -1.93 -19.42
N GLU A 192 -0.70 -1.02 -19.39
CA GLU A 192 -1.67 -0.88 -18.30
C GLU A 192 -2.46 -2.17 -18.09
N THR A 193 -2.98 -2.77 -19.16
CA THR A 193 -3.67 -4.07 -19.11
C THR A 193 -2.76 -5.17 -18.54
N ILE A 194 -1.48 -5.22 -18.92
CA ILE A 194 -0.51 -6.19 -18.37
C ILE A 194 -0.29 -5.95 -16.88
N LEU A 195 -0.03 -4.71 -16.44
CA LEU A 195 0.19 -4.40 -15.03
C LEU A 195 -1.06 -4.68 -14.18
N GLN A 196 -2.26 -4.29 -14.64
CA GLN A 196 -3.52 -4.57 -13.97
C GLN A 196 -3.82 -6.09 -13.94
N SER A 197 -3.49 -6.84 -15.01
CA SER A 197 -3.60 -8.31 -15.04
C SER A 197 -2.68 -8.98 -14.03
N MET A 198 -1.41 -8.54 -13.94
CA MET A 198 -0.46 -9.01 -12.94
C MET A 198 -0.96 -8.71 -11.52
N GLN A 199 -1.43 -7.49 -11.27
CA GLN A 199 -1.98 -7.08 -9.97
C GLN A 199 -3.18 -7.96 -9.56
N ALA A 200 -4.10 -8.24 -10.49
CA ALA A 200 -5.25 -9.11 -10.25
C ALA A 200 -4.84 -10.59 -10.03
N TYR A 201 -3.81 -11.09 -10.72
CA TYR A 201 -3.22 -12.41 -10.45
C TYR A 201 -2.61 -12.48 -9.05
N TYR A 202 -1.79 -11.50 -8.64
CA TYR A 202 -1.22 -11.41 -7.28
C TYR A 202 -2.33 -11.38 -6.21
N LEU A 203 -3.39 -10.61 -6.43
CA LEU A 203 -4.56 -10.61 -5.53
C LEU A 203 -5.24 -11.98 -5.45
N SER A 204 -5.37 -12.70 -6.58
CA SER A 204 -5.99 -14.03 -6.60
C SER A 204 -5.21 -15.09 -5.81
N ARG A 205 -3.88 -14.97 -5.75
CA ARG A 205 -2.97 -15.94 -5.11
C ARG A 205 -2.66 -15.64 -3.65
N TYR A 206 -2.57 -14.37 -3.26
CA TYR A 206 -2.08 -13.98 -1.93
C TYR A 206 -3.11 -13.27 -1.05
N VAL A 207 -4.22 -12.76 -1.61
CA VAL A 207 -5.14 -11.90 -0.85
C VAL A 207 -6.54 -12.54 -0.76
N PRO A 208 -6.94 -13.00 0.44
CA PRO A 208 -8.15 -13.82 0.63
C PRO A 208 -9.47 -13.04 0.50
N ARG A 209 -9.41 -11.71 0.36
CA ARG A 209 -10.61 -10.88 0.22
C ARG A 209 -11.23 -11.12 -1.15
N VAL A 210 -12.18 -12.06 -1.21
CA VAL A 210 -12.98 -12.41 -2.40
C VAL A 210 -13.55 -11.17 -3.10
N TRP A 211 -14.01 -10.16 -2.35
CA TRP A 211 -14.50 -8.90 -2.95
C TRP A 211 -13.41 -8.12 -3.70
N LEU A 212 -12.16 -8.13 -3.21
CA LEU A 212 -11.05 -7.39 -3.79
C LEU A 212 -10.48 -8.11 -5.02
N ASN A 213 -10.41 -9.44 -4.99
CA ASN A 213 -10.10 -10.28 -6.15
C ASN A 213 -11.15 -10.05 -7.26
N ARG A 214 -12.44 -10.19 -6.94
CA ARG A 214 -13.56 -9.89 -7.87
C ARG A 214 -13.53 -8.46 -8.39
N PHE A 215 -13.20 -7.48 -7.55
CA PHE A 215 -13.09 -6.08 -7.94
C PHE A 215 -11.93 -5.87 -8.95
N ALA A 216 -10.75 -6.41 -8.67
CA ALA A 216 -9.59 -6.29 -9.54
C ALA A 216 -9.84 -6.96 -10.90
N VAL A 217 -10.39 -8.18 -10.91
CA VAL A 217 -10.86 -8.87 -12.14
C VAL A 217 -11.82 -7.97 -12.93
N GLY A 218 -12.82 -7.39 -12.25
CA GLY A 218 -13.76 -6.45 -12.85
C GLY A 218 -13.10 -5.24 -13.49
N VAL A 219 -12.08 -4.65 -12.84
CA VAL A 219 -11.29 -3.54 -13.39
C VAL A 219 -10.58 -3.96 -14.69
N VAL A 220 -9.84 -5.08 -14.69
CA VAL A 220 -9.08 -5.50 -15.89
C VAL A 220 -10.02 -5.83 -17.05
N THR A 221 -11.11 -6.57 -16.78
CA THR A 221 -12.10 -6.92 -17.80
C THR A 221 -12.84 -5.68 -18.35
N VAL A 222 -13.16 -4.69 -17.51
CA VAL A 222 -13.73 -3.40 -17.98
C VAL A 222 -12.70 -2.60 -18.79
N GLY A 223 -11.43 -2.55 -18.39
CA GLY A 223 -10.36 -1.95 -19.20
C GLY A 223 -10.29 -2.57 -20.60
N CYS A 224 -10.11 -3.89 -20.64
CA CYS A 224 -10.04 -4.69 -21.87
C CYS A 224 -11.21 -4.46 -22.85
N TRP A 225 -12.43 -4.27 -22.34
CA TRP A 225 -13.64 -4.17 -23.18
C TRP A 225 -14.09 -2.73 -23.45
N SER A 226 -13.78 -1.79 -22.55
CA SER A 226 -14.25 -0.40 -22.63
C SER A 226 -13.72 0.33 -23.86
N THR A 227 -12.40 0.29 -24.11
CA THR A 227 -11.83 0.96 -25.29
C THR A 227 -12.36 0.38 -26.60
N PRO A 228 -12.38 -0.94 -26.83
CA PRO A 228 -13.03 -1.51 -28.01
C PRO A 228 -14.50 -1.08 -28.19
N ALA A 229 -15.29 -1.07 -27.12
CA ALA A 229 -16.71 -0.67 -27.16
C ALA A 229 -16.92 0.82 -27.45
N ILE A 230 -16.21 1.71 -26.73
CA ILE A 230 -16.26 3.17 -26.93
C ILE A 230 -15.82 3.53 -28.34
N GLN A 231 -14.72 2.92 -28.82
CA GLN A 231 -14.20 3.16 -30.16
C GLN A 231 -15.10 2.63 -31.29
N HIS A 232 -16.00 1.68 -31.00
CA HIS A 232 -17.06 1.27 -31.92
C HIS A 232 -18.24 2.26 -31.88
N ALA A 233 -18.85 2.45 -30.70
CA ALA A 233 -20.07 3.23 -30.51
C ALA A 233 -19.90 4.72 -30.87
N TYR A 234 -18.75 5.32 -30.56
CA TYR A 234 -18.48 6.75 -30.80
C TYR A 234 -17.62 7.03 -32.04
N SER A 235 -17.48 6.05 -32.94
CA SER A 235 -16.70 6.14 -34.20
C SER A 235 -17.07 7.33 -35.12
N GLN A 236 -18.26 7.91 -34.97
CA GLN A 236 -18.69 9.13 -35.69
C GLN A 236 -18.18 10.44 -35.06
N TYR A 237 -17.68 10.41 -33.82
CA TYR A 237 -17.34 11.57 -33.00
C TYR A 237 -15.92 11.42 -32.38
N PRO A 238 -14.84 11.47 -33.18
CA PRO A 238 -13.50 11.04 -32.75
C PRO A 238 -12.92 11.78 -31.54
N ARG A 239 -13.33 13.03 -31.27
CA ARG A 239 -12.91 13.76 -30.06
C ARG A 239 -13.65 13.28 -28.80
N LEU A 240 -14.95 13.00 -28.91
CA LEU A 240 -15.76 12.46 -27.81
C LEU A 240 -15.31 11.03 -27.49
N GLN A 241 -15.12 10.21 -28.52
CA GLN A 241 -14.53 8.87 -28.44
C GLN A 241 -13.22 8.86 -27.62
N LEU A 242 -12.25 9.70 -28.00
CA LEU A 242 -10.96 9.76 -27.31
C LEU A 242 -11.09 10.30 -25.86
N THR A 243 -11.93 11.32 -25.65
CA THR A 243 -12.17 11.85 -24.30
C THR A 243 -12.82 10.81 -23.39
N LEU A 244 -13.70 9.95 -23.92
CA LEU A 244 -14.34 8.87 -23.16
C LEU A 244 -13.38 7.72 -22.85
N CYS A 245 -12.54 7.30 -23.80
CA CYS A 245 -11.48 6.31 -23.52
C CYS A 245 -10.56 6.80 -22.40
N LEU A 246 -9.93 7.97 -22.57
CA LEU A 246 -9.01 8.57 -21.58
C LEU A 246 -9.67 8.82 -20.22
N LEU A 247 -10.99 9.07 -20.16
CA LEU A 247 -11.70 9.24 -18.89
C LEU A 247 -11.97 7.91 -18.17
N VAL A 248 -12.22 6.82 -18.91
CA VAL A 248 -12.38 5.48 -18.32
C VAL A 248 -11.02 4.96 -17.84
N ASP A 249 -10.00 5.03 -18.69
CA ASP A 249 -8.58 4.81 -18.39
C ASP A 249 -8.15 5.53 -17.09
N VAL A 250 -8.29 6.87 -17.00
CA VAL A 250 -8.06 7.66 -15.77
C VAL A 250 -8.84 7.14 -14.55
N THR A 251 -10.07 6.66 -14.74
CA THR A 251 -10.92 6.16 -13.65
C THR A 251 -10.46 4.77 -13.17
N LEU A 252 -10.05 3.88 -14.08
CA LEU A 252 -9.53 2.55 -13.74
C LEU A 252 -8.15 2.66 -13.09
N ASP A 253 -7.24 3.48 -13.63
CA ASP A 253 -5.96 3.85 -13.01
C ASP A 253 -6.17 4.39 -11.58
N PHE A 254 -7.08 5.35 -11.41
CA PHE A 254 -7.35 5.96 -10.10
C PHE A 254 -7.92 4.97 -9.08
N VAL A 255 -8.96 4.20 -9.42
CA VAL A 255 -9.59 3.30 -8.42
C VAL A 255 -8.71 2.07 -8.13
N SER A 256 -7.94 1.58 -9.10
CA SER A 256 -7.01 0.47 -8.87
C SER A 256 -5.79 0.86 -8.02
N SER A 257 -5.12 1.99 -8.32
CA SER A 257 -3.89 2.39 -7.62
C SER A 257 -4.13 3.16 -6.31
N ILE A 258 -5.19 3.96 -6.24
CA ILE A 258 -5.51 4.81 -5.08
C ILE A 258 -6.75 4.31 -4.35
N GLY A 259 -7.82 3.94 -5.05
CA GLY A 259 -9.09 3.50 -4.45
C GLY A 259 -8.95 2.26 -3.57
N VAL A 260 -8.32 1.20 -4.08
CA VAL A 260 -7.99 -0.02 -3.31
C VAL A 260 -7.14 0.30 -2.09
N SER A 261 -6.08 1.08 -2.28
CA SER A 261 -5.13 1.46 -1.23
C SER A 261 -5.82 2.24 -0.09
N ILE A 262 -6.73 3.16 -0.42
CA ILE A 262 -7.54 3.88 0.58
C ILE A 262 -8.52 2.93 1.28
N ALA A 263 -9.20 2.05 0.56
CA ALA A 263 -10.15 1.09 1.14
C ALA A 263 -9.50 0.16 2.17
N LEU A 264 -8.28 -0.32 1.89
CA LEU A 264 -7.48 -1.13 2.79
C LEU A 264 -6.94 -0.30 3.97
N ALA A 265 -6.35 0.87 3.72
CA ALA A 265 -5.80 1.72 4.78
C ALA A 265 -6.86 2.15 5.80
N MET A 266 -8.09 2.46 5.36
CA MET A 266 -9.21 2.80 6.25
C MET A 266 -9.67 1.65 7.16
N ARG A 267 -9.33 0.39 6.84
CA ARG A 267 -9.58 -0.76 7.72
C ARG A 267 -8.58 -0.73 8.88
N TYR A 268 -7.30 -0.80 8.57
CA TYR A 268 -6.22 -0.85 9.56
C TYR A 268 -6.12 0.42 10.42
N PHE A 269 -6.47 1.59 9.88
CA PHE A 269 -6.51 2.85 10.65
C PHE A 269 -7.50 2.85 11.82
N ARG A 270 -8.51 1.96 11.85
CA ARG A 270 -9.46 1.81 12.98
C ARG A 270 -8.90 0.94 14.11
N ASP A 271 -7.98 0.03 13.77
CA ASP A 271 -7.34 -0.91 14.68
C ASP A 271 -5.99 -0.38 15.22
N TYR A 272 -5.38 0.57 14.50
CA TYR A 272 -4.17 1.28 14.92
C TYR A 272 -4.43 2.24 16.08
N ASP A 273 -3.48 2.29 17.02
CA ASP A 273 -3.49 3.21 18.15
C ASP A 273 -2.29 4.19 18.06
N PRO A 274 -2.54 5.51 18.00
CA PRO A 274 -1.47 6.50 17.90
C PRO A 274 -0.68 6.72 19.19
N THR A 275 -1.14 6.29 20.39
CA THR A 275 -0.35 6.43 21.62
C THR A 275 0.71 5.34 21.71
N LEU A 276 0.28 4.08 21.54
CA LEU A 276 1.16 2.90 21.46
C LEU A 276 2.11 2.97 20.26
N THR A 277 1.77 3.76 19.23
CA THR A 277 2.39 3.68 17.89
C THR A 277 2.29 2.28 17.28
N ASN A 278 1.22 1.55 17.64
CA ASN A 278 1.05 0.13 17.37
C ASN A 278 -0.42 -0.20 17.10
N PHE A 279 -0.72 -1.41 16.61
CA PHE A 279 -2.07 -1.94 16.66
C PHE A 279 -2.44 -2.36 18.09
N LYS A 280 -3.72 -2.20 18.45
CA LYS A 280 -4.27 -2.57 19.78
C LYS A 280 -3.90 -4.01 20.13
N LEU A 281 -3.50 -4.27 21.37
CA LEU A 281 -2.94 -5.57 21.79
C LEU A 281 -3.83 -6.78 21.40
N ALA A 282 -5.14 -6.66 21.57
CA ALA A 282 -6.12 -7.69 21.21
C ALA A 282 -6.17 -8.05 19.70
N LYS A 283 -5.54 -7.26 18.82
CA LYS A 283 -5.36 -7.57 17.39
C LYS A 283 -4.13 -8.41 17.08
N TRP A 284 -3.11 -8.39 17.93
CA TRP A 284 -1.96 -9.30 17.80
C TRP A 284 -2.32 -10.74 18.17
N SER A 285 -3.34 -10.94 19.02
CA SER A 285 -3.98 -12.23 19.29
C SER A 285 -5.06 -12.65 18.29
N ASP A 286 -5.54 -11.74 17.43
CA ASP A 286 -6.54 -12.03 16.39
C ASP A 286 -5.82 -12.61 15.16
N VAL A 287 -5.55 -13.91 15.19
CA VAL A 287 -4.70 -14.58 14.19
C VAL A 287 -5.23 -14.47 12.75
N VAL A 288 -6.56 -14.41 12.58
CA VAL A 288 -7.19 -14.20 11.27
C VAL A 288 -6.95 -12.76 10.80
N TRP A 289 -7.13 -11.76 11.68
CA TRP A 289 -6.78 -10.37 11.37
C TRP A 289 -5.29 -10.20 11.03
N LEU A 290 -4.39 -10.86 11.77
CA LEU A 290 -2.94 -10.79 11.58
C LEU A 290 -2.51 -11.40 10.23
N ALA A 291 -3.08 -12.54 9.86
CA ALA A 291 -2.82 -13.17 8.56
C ALA A 291 -3.39 -12.37 7.38
N ASN A 292 -4.57 -11.75 7.56
CA ASN A 292 -5.11 -10.79 6.60
C ASN A 292 -4.18 -9.57 6.48
N MET A 293 -3.71 -9.00 7.61
CA MET A 293 -2.78 -7.87 7.65
C MET A 293 -1.49 -8.16 6.89
N ASN A 294 -0.80 -9.27 7.17
CA ASN A 294 0.47 -9.61 6.53
C ASN A 294 0.36 -9.77 5.01
N ASN A 295 -0.83 -10.10 4.49
CA ASN A 295 -1.08 -10.19 3.05
C ASN A 295 -1.59 -8.88 2.43
N GLU A 296 -2.35 -8.07 3.18
CA GLU A 296 -2.92 -6.79 2.69
C GLU A 296 -1.95 -5.60 2.81
N LEU A 297 -1.07 -5.56 3.82
CA LEU A 297 -0.09 -4.47 3.97
C LEU A 297 0.93 -4.44 2.82
N ARG A 298 1.18 -5.58 2.17
CA ARG A 298 1.94 -5.71 0.90
C ARG A 298 1.37 -4.85 -0.24
N LEU A 299 0.07 -4.55 -0.20
CA LEU A 299 -0.59 -3.67 -1.16
C LEU A 299 -0.47 -2.19 -0.76
N LEU A 300 -0.43 -1.88 0.54
CA LEU A 300 -0.28 -0.51 1.04
C LEU A 300 1.14 0.01 0.91
N PHE A 301 2.13 -0.84 1.20
CA PHE A 301 3.54 -0.47 1.21
C PHE A 301 4.30 -1.03 0.00
N VAL A 302 5.29 -0.26 -0.43
CA VAL A 302 6.34 -0.63 -1.39
C VAL A 302 7.18 -1.76 -0.81
N GLN A 303 7.12 -2.94 -1.41
CA GLN A 303 7.92 -4.11 -1.02
C GLN A 303 9.32 -4.10 -1.65
N SER A 304 9.45 -3.63 -2.89
CA SER A 304 10.70 -3.71 -3.65
C SER A 304 10.90 -2.52 -4.59
N TRP A 305 12.11 -2.39 -5.16
CA TRP A 305 12.38 -1.40 -6.20
C TRP A 305 11.55 -1.60 -7.48
N ALA A 306 11.23 -2.85 -7.84
CA ALA A 306 10.36 -3.14 -8.98
C ALA A 306 8.91 -2.67 -8.71
N ASP A 307 8.39 -2.96 -7.52
CA ASP A 307 7.09 -2.49 -7.05
C ASP A 307 7.03 -0.94 -7.01
N PHE A 308 8.08 -0.30 -6.47
CA PHE A 308 8.21 1.16 -6.49
C PHE A 308 8.14 1.74 -7.90
N VAL A 309 8.87 1.17 -8.86
CA VAL A 309 8.87 1.61 -10.26
C VAL A 309 7.50 1.41 -10.90
N CYS A 310 6.82 0.29 -10.68
CA CYS A 310 5.46 0.07 -11.18
C CYS A 310 4.47 1.11 -10.64
N ARG A 311 4.45 1.36 -9.32
CA ARG A 311 3.61 2.40 -8.71
C ARG A 311 3.95 3.81 -9.20
N ALA A 312 5.23 4.11 -9.39
CA ALA A 312 5.68 5.39 -9.93
C ALA A 312 5.24 5.59 -11.39
N LEU A 313 5.31 4.53 -12.21
CA LEU A 313 4.80 4.56 -13.59
C LEU A 313 3.29 4.83 -13.61
N PHE A 314 2.48 4.15 -12.79
CA PHE A 314 1.04 4.46 -12.66
C PHE A 314 0.79 5.93 -12.27
N ALA A 315 1.47 6.44 -11.25
CA ALA A 315 1.30 7.83 -10.78
C ALA A 315 1.62 8.88 -11.88
N ILE A 316 2.70 8.66 -12.64
CA ILE A 316 3.08 9.52 -13.77
C ILE A 316 2.05 9.40 -14.92
N THR A 317 1.61 8.18 -15.20
CA THR A 317 0.70 7.81 -16.30
C THR A 317 -0.69 8.40 -16.10
N LEU A 318 -1.23 8.35 -14.87
CA LEU A 318 -2.47 9.03 -14.46
C LEU A 318 -2.36 10.56 -14.58
N LEU A 319 -1.23 11.15 -14.15
CA LEU A 319 -1.01 12.60 -14.21
C LEU A 319 -0.96 13.13 -15.65
N ILE A 320 -0.29 12.41 -16.55
CA ILE A 320 -0.25 12.73 -17.99
C ILE A 320 -1.66 12.65 -18.58
N CYS A 321 -2.41 11.58 -18.29
CA CYS A 321 -3.73 11.36 -18.88
C CYS A 321 -4.74 12.44 -18.45
N LEU A 322 -4.71 12.85 -17.17
CA LEU A 322 -5.47 13.99 -16.67
C LEU A 322 -5.13 15.29 -17.45
N ASP A 323 -3.86 15.52 -17.80
CA ASP A 323 -3.45 16.70 -18.56
C ASP A 323 -3.92 16.68 -20.03
N ASP A 324 -4.03 15.49 -20.61
CA ASP A 324 -4.56 15.27 -21.95
C ASP A 324 -6.10 15.37 -22.01
N VAL A 325 -6.81 14.85 -20.99
CA VAL A 325 -8.25 15.09 -20.82
C VAL A 325 -8.53 16.59 -20.62
N LYS A 326 -7.75 17.29 -19.78
CA LYS A 326 -7.84 18.76 -19.61
C LYS A 326 -7.60 19.52 -20.92
N LEU A 327 -6.70 19.05 -21.79
CA LEU A 327 -6.46 19.65 -23.11
C LEU A 327 -7.64 19.48 -24.07
N LEU A 328 -8.19 18.27 -24.15
CA LEU A 328 -9.37 17.97 -24.96
C LEU A 328 -10.60 18.75 -24.47
N ALA A 329 -10.76 18.88 -23.14
CA ALA A 329 -11.80 19.70 -22.51
C ALA A 329 -11.60 21.20 -22.75
N ALA A 330 -10.37 21.71 -22.77
CA ALA A 330 -10.08 23.10 -23.15
C ALA A 330 -10.43 23.41 -24.62
N ALA A 331 -10.37 22.41 -25.51
CA ALA A 331 -10.77 22.51 -26.92
C ALA A 331 -12.28 22.32 -27.18
N SER A 332 -13.12 22.30 -26.12
CA SER A 332 -14.52 21.82 -26.15
C SER A 332 -15.55 22.64 -26.94
N LYS A 333 -15.18 23.78 -27.56
CA LYS A 333 -16.04 24.51 -28.53
C LYS A 333 -16.49 23.66 -29.74
N MET A 334 -16.03 22.41 -29.87
CA MET A 334 -16.32 21.50 -30.98
C MET A 334 -16.77 20.08 -30.56
N LEU A 335 -17.24 19.85 -29.33
CA LEU A 335 -17.77 18.54 -28.91
C LEU A 335 -19.01 18.07 -29.71
N THR A 336 -19.58 18.94 -30.54
CA THR A 336 -20.80 18.71 -31.33
C THR A 336 -20.59 18.67 -32.86
N ARG A 337 -19.38 18.94 -33.38
CA ARG A 337 -19.16 19.08 -34.83
C ARG A 337 -19.06 17.71 -35.51
N ARG A 338 -19.92 17.48 -36.51
CA ARG A 338 -19.94 16.23 -37.32
C ARG A 338 -18.70 16.17 -38.23
N LYS A 339 -18.45 15.01 -38.84
CA LYS A 339 -17.27 14.69 -39.70
C LYS A 339 -17.15 15.55 -40.99
N THR A 340 -18.07 16.48 -41.23
CA THR A 340 -18.30 17.19 -42.50
C THR A 340 -18.32 18.71 -42.29
N GLU A 341 -17.14 19.33 -42.17
CA GLU A 341 -16.92 20.78 -42.35
C GLU A 341 -15.41 21.06 -42.37
N THR A 342 -14.95 21.90 -43.28
CA THR A 342 -13.52 22.17 -43.49
C THR A 342 -12.95 23.22 -42.52
N SER A 343 -11.71 22.99 -42.08
CA SER A 343 -10.87 23.88 -41.26
C SER A 343 -11.31 24.15 -39.80
N PRO A 344 -10.38 24.37 -38.84
CA PRO A 344 -8.93 24.08 -38.89
C PRO A 344 -8.65 22.62 -38.49
N ALA A 345 -8.19 21.80 -39.44
CA ALA A 345 -8.24 20.34 -39.36
C ALA A 345 -6.97 19.66 -38.81
N ASN A 346 -6.16 20.36 -38.00
CA ASN A 346 -4.76 19.97 -37.75
C ASN A 346 -4.43 19.53 -36.31
N LEU A 347 -5.32 19.72 -35.32
CA LEU A 347 -4.96 19.39 -33.92
C LEU A 347 -5.02 17.89 -33.58
N VAL A 348 -5.87 17.11 -34.27
CA VAL A 348 -6.12 15.68 -34.00
C VAL A 348 -6.38 14.98 -35.35
N ARG A 349 -5.31 14.63 -36.08
CA ARG A 349 -5.38 13.82 -37.32
C ARG A 349 -4.74 12.45 -37.08
N VAL A 350 -5.34 11.70 -36.16
CA VAL A 350 -4.83 10.42 -35.65
C VAL A 350 -5.04 9.31 -36.70
N GLY A 351 -3.98 9.00 -37.45
CA GLY A 351 -3.99 7.95 -38.46
C GLY A 351 -3.79 6.56 -37.84
N TRP A 352 -4.89 5.82 -37.65
CA TRP A 352 -4.84 4.45 -37.15
C TRP A 352 -4.52 3.47 -38.28
N ASN A 353 -3.55 2.57 -38.08
CA ASN A 353 -3.42 1.39 -38.92
C ASN A 353 -4.59 0.44 -38.62
N CYS A 354 -5.54 0.34 -39.56
CA CYS A 354 -6.78 -0.43 -39.38
C CYS A 354 -6.54 -1.92 -39.09
N ARG A 355 -5.46 -2.53 -39.61
CA ARG A 355 -5.11 -3.92 -39.30
C ARG A 355 -4.65 -4.05 -37.85
N LEU A 356 -3.66 -3.25 -37.44
CA LEU A 356 -3.14 -3.24 -36.07
C LEU A 356 -4.25 -2.97 -35.03
N LYS A 357 -5.10 -1.97 -35.29
CA LYS A 357 -6.24 -1.66 -34.42
C LYS A 357 -7.20 -2.86 -34.28
N LYS A 358 -7.55 -3.54 -35.39
CA LYS A 358 -8.43 -4.72 -35.34
C LYS A 358 -7.80 -5.86 -34.54
N VAL A 359 -6.50 -6.10 -34.70
CA VAL A 359 -5.76 -7.11 -33.92
C VAL A 359 -5.84 -6.79 -32.43
N VAL A 360 -5.40 -5.60 -31.99
CA VAL A 360 -5.37 -5.26 -30.55
C VAL A 360 -6.78 -5.30 -29.92
N HIS A 361 -7.82 -4.84 -30.63
CA HIS A 361 -9.20 -4.94 -30.14
C HIS A 361 -9.65 -6.40 -29.92
N ILE A 362 -9.26 -7.32 -30.80
CA ILE A 362 -9.56 -8.76 -30.65
C ILE A 362 -8.76 -9.34 -29.49
N THR A 363 -7.46 -9.02 -29.39
CA THR A 363 -6.59 -9.46 -28.30
C THR A 363 -7.13 -9.02 -26.94
N LEU A 364 -7.48 -7.74 -26.76
CA LEU A 364 -8.05 -7.24 -25.51
C LEU A 364 -9.40 -7.91 -25.18
N PHE A 365 -10.28 -8.08 -26.17
CA PHE A 365 -11.58 -8.73 -25.95
C PHE A 365 -11.43 -10.18 -25.47
N VAL A 366 -10.54 -10.95 -26.11
CA VAL A 366 -10.21 -12.33 -25.72
C VAL A 366 -9.51 -12.37 -24.36
N TRP A 367 -8.58 -11.45 -24.09
CA TRP A 367 -7.87 -11.39 -22.82
C TRP A 367 -8.79 -11.13 -21.62
N GLY A 368 -9.73 -10.19 -21.74
CA GLY A 368 -10.75 -9.93 -20.73
C GLY A 368 -11.68 -11.13 -20.47
N TRP A 369 -11.90 -11.98 -21.48
CA TRP A 369 -12.61 -13.26 -21.35
C TRP A 369 -11.76 -14.36 -20.69
N LEU A 370 -10.46 -14.46 -21.03
CA LEU A 370 -9.54 -15.43 -20.42
C LEU A 370 -9.37 -15.16 -18.92
N ILE A 371 -9.22 -13.90 -18.51
CA ILE A 371 -9.16 -13.51 -17.09
C ILE A 371 -10.45 -13.87 -16.37
N LEU A 372 -11.61 -13.51 -16.94
CA LEU A 372 -12.91 -13.79 -16.33
C LEU A 372 -13.15 -15.29 -16.19
N ALA A 373 -12.85 -16.09 -17.22
CA ALA A 373 -12.97 -17.55 -17.18
C ALA A 373 -12.00 -18.18 -16.16
N SER A 374 -10.76 -17.70 -16.09
CA SER A 374 -9.76 -18.19 -15.12
C SER A 374 -10.18 -17.90 -13.67
N HIS A 375 -10.75 -16.71 -13.42
CA HIS A 375 -11.27 -16.36 -12.10
C HIS A 375 -12.53 -17.18 -11.72
N LEU A 376 -13.46 -17.38 -12.66
CA LEU A 376 -14.66 -18.19 -12.41
C LEU A 376 -14.29 -19.66 -12.16
N GLY A 377 -13.33 -20.20 -12.91
CA GLY A 377 -12.84 -21.57 -12.74
C GLY A 377 -12.06 -21.81 -11.45
N SER A 378 -11.28 -20.83 -10.97
CA SER A 378 -10.64 -20.95 -9.65
C SER A 378 -11.59 -20.70 -8.48
N SER A 379 -12.70 -19.99 -8.68
CA SER A 379 -13.67 -19.62 -7.63
C SER A 379 -14.81 -20.63 -7.42
N SER A 380 -14.74 -21.83 -8.02
CA SER A 380 -15.77 -22.87 -7.90
C SER A 380 -15.39 -24.04 -6.97
N GLY A 381 -14.34 -23.87 -6.16
CA GLY A 381 -13.94 -24.84 -5.14
C GLY A 381 -14.90 -24.88 -3.94
N THR A 382 -14.89 -25.99 -3.21
CA THR A 382 -15.62 -26.15 -1.94
C THR A 382 -14.76 -25.67 -0.77
N GLU A 383 -15.23 -24.67 -0.03
CA GLU A 383 -14.58 -24.18 1.19
C GLU A 383 -14.68 -25.24 2.31
N ASN A 384 -13.54 -25.73 2.81
CA ASN A 384 -13.46 -26.59 4.00
C ASN A 384 -13.17 -25.77 5.28
N ALA A 385 -13.66 -26.25 6.42
CA ALA A 385 -13.66 -25.56 7.71
C ALA A 385 -12.26 -25.38 8.34
N ASP A 386 -11.35 -26.34 8.13
CA ASP A 386 -9.96 -26.27 8.64
C ASP A 386 -9.19 -25.07 8.08
N CYS A 387 -9.55 -24.63 6.87
CA CYS A 387 -8.90 -23.48 6.25
C CYS A 387 -9.63 -22.18 6.61
N LEU A 388 -9.01 -21.38 7.49
CA LEU A 388 -9.56 -20.08 7.91
C LEU A 388 -9.43 -18.99 6.83
N VAL A 389 -8.53 -19.17 5.87
CA VAL A 389 -8.16 -18.14 4.89
C VAL A 389 -7.93 -18.78 3.51
N HIS A 390 -9.01 -18.90 2.75
CA HIS A 390 -9.02 -19.41 1.37
C HIS A 390 -8.49 -18.37 0.36
N VAL A 391 -7.78 -18.84 -0.66
CA VAL A 391 -7.45 -18.07 -1.89
C VAL A 391 -7.82 -18.87 -3.13
N HIS A 392 -7.95 -18.18 -4.26
CA HIS A 392 -8.46 -18.76 -5.51
C HIS A 392 -7.51 -18.41 -6.68
N PRO A 393 -6.23 -18.86 -6.62
CA PRO A 393 -5.22 -18.54 -7.61
C PRO A 393 -5.65 -19.01 -9.00
N TRP A 394 -5.57 -18.11 -9.99
CA TRP A 394 -5.93 -18.45 -11.37
C TRP A 394 -5.07 -19.61 -11.89
N LEU A 395 -5.68 -20.48 -12.69
CA LEU A 395 -5.08 -21.67 -13.29
C LEU A 395 -4.68 -22.79 -12.29
N SER A 396 -5.08 -22.68 -11.01
CA SER A 396 -5.13 -23.81 -10.09
C SER A 396 -6.56 -24.34 -9.94
N PHE A 397 -6.67 -25.65 -9.71
CA PHE A 397 -7.89 -26.35 -9.30
C PHE A 397 -7.73 -27.10 -7.97
N GLU A 398 -6.55 -27.03 -7.34
CA GLU A 398 -6.31 -27.53 -5.99
C GLU A 398 -6.89 -26.55 -4.94
N PRO A 399 -7.38 -27.04 -3.79
CA PRO A 399 -7.78 -26.17 -2.68
C PRO A 399 -6.56 -25.42 -2.13
N ALA A 400 -6.55 -24.11 -2.33
CA ALA A 400 -5.43 -23.25 -1.99
C ALA A 400 -5.72 -22.51 -0.66
N CYS A 401 -5.18 -23.05 0.43
CA CYS A 401 -5.31 -22.45 1.76
C CYS A 401 -4.07 -21.60 2.09
N VAL A 402 -4.27 -20.37 2.59
CA VAL A 402 -3.19 -19.50 3.10
C VAL A 402 -2.94 -19.73 4.59
N TYR A 403 -4.02 -19.94 5.35
CA TYR A 403 -4.02 -20.16 6.79
C TYR A 403 -4.79 -21.44 7.13
N LEU A 404 -4.05 -22.51 7.42
CA LEU A 404 -4.63 -23.77 7.87
C LEU A 404 -4.67 -23.79 9.40
N GLN A 405 -5.85 -24.02 9.97
CA GLN A 405 -6.02 -24.37 11.38
C GLN A 405 -6.27 -25.87 11.48
N ILE A 406 -5.42 -26.55 12.26
CA ILE A 406 -5.60 -27.92 12.69
C ILE A 406 -5.96 -27.86 14.18
N ASN A 407 -7.21 -28.17 14.51
CA ASN A 407 -7.73 -28.15 15.88
C ASN A 407 -8.10 -29.56 16.30
N CYS A 408 -7.27 -30.19 17.15
CA CYS A 408 -7.49 -31.59 17.54
C CYS A 408 -8.81 -31.81 18.29
N GLN A 409 -9.40 -30.78 18.92
CA GLN A 409 -10.71 -30.88 19.57
C GLN A 409 -11.90 -30.82 18.59
N GLN A 410 -11.69 -30.39 17.34
CA GLN A 410 -12.73 -30.37 16.30
C GLN A 410 -12.79 -31.69 15.51
N HIS A 411 -11.70 -32.46 15.50
CA HIS A 411 -11.59 -33.75 14.80
C HIS A 411 -11.82 -34.92 15.75
N VAL A 412 -12.80 -35.77 15.44
CA VAL A 412 -13.23 -36.86 16.34
C VAL A 412 -12.14 -37.90 16.50
N GLY A 413 -11.54 -37.96 17.70
CA GLY A 413 -10.50 -38.93 18.06
C GLY A 413 -9.07 -38.49 17.73
N MET A 414 -8.87 -37.30 17.19
CA MET A 414 -7.53 -36.76 16.90
C MET A 414 -6.80 -36.38 18.21
N THR A 415 -5.50 -36.64 18.28
CA THR A 415 -4.66 -36.29 19.44
C THR A 415 -3.52 -35.33 19.11
N GLY A 416 -3.09 -35.29 17.85
CA GLY A 416 -1.94 -34.52 17.36
C GLY A 416 -0.81 -35.38 16.80
N GLN A 417 -1.04 -36.67 16.51
CA GLN A 417 -0.01 -37.56 15.95
C GLN A 417 0.46 -37.04 14.59
N ALA A 418 1.73 -37.33 14.26
CA ALA A 418 2.36 -36.90 13.02
C ALA A 418 1.54 -37.29 11.77
N ALA A 419 0.98 -38.52 11.74
CA ALA A 419 0.16 -39.02 10.64
C ALA A 419 -1.23 -38.35 10.56
N GLU A 420 -1.82 -37.94 11.69
CA GLU A 420 -3.11 -37.23 11.73
C GLU A 420 -2.95 -35.82 11.14
N ILE A 421 -1.89 -35.10 11.57
CA ILE A 421 -1.54 -33.76 11.07
C ILE A 421 -1.21 -33.81 9.57
N ASP A 422 -0.41 -34.80 9.14
CA ASP A 422 -0.01 -34.95 7.74
C ASP A 422 -1.21 -35.26 6.82
N ALA A 423 -2.15 -36.08 7.28
CA ALA A 423 -3.37 -36.40 6.54
C ALA A 423 -4.33 -35.21 6.35
N ILE A 424 -4.24 -34.16 7.19
CA ILE A 424 -5.03 -32.94 7.04
C ILE A 424 -4.34 -31.96 6.08
N TRP A 425 -3.06 -31.63 6.32
CA TRP A 425 -2.43 -30.56 5.54
C TRP A 425 -2.09 -30.93 4.09
N SER A 426 -1.97 -32.23 3.78
CA SER A 426 -1.62 -32.75 2.45
C SER A 426 -2.78 -32.69 1.47
N GLN A 427 -3.99 -32.39 1.96
CA GLN A 427 -5.16 -32.08 1.13
C GLN A 427 -5.05 -30.72 0.44
N TYR A 428 -4.15 -29.84 0.90
CA TYR A 428 -4.01 -28.45 0.46
C TYR A 428 -2.71 -28.20 -0.33
N SER A 429 -2.76 -27.25 -1.26
CA SER A 429 -1.58 -26.91 -2.07
C SER A 429 -0.46 -26.27 -1.25
N SER A 430 0.69 -26.95 -1.12
CA SER A 430 1.88 -26.45 -0.41
C SER A 430 2.49 -25.18 -1.03
N GLN A 431 2.05 -24.80 -2.24
CA GLN A 431 2.37 -23.54 -2.92
C GLN A 431 1.51 -22.34 -2.50
N ALA A 432 0.49 -22.57 -1.66
CA ALA A 432 -0.41 -21.54 -1.13
C ALA A 432 -0.29 -21.40 0.40
N LEU A 433 0.08 -22.47 1.11
CA LEU A 433 0.12 -22.50 2.58
C LEU A 433 1.28 -21.66 3.14
N THR A 434 0.97 -20.45 3.61
CA THR A 434 1.94 -19.55 4.25
C THR A 434 1.89 -19.56 5.76
N THR A 435 0.79 -20.04 6.34
CA THR A 435 0.56 -19.99 7.78
C THR A 435 -0.11 -21.25 8.29
N LEU A 436 0.47 -21.84 9.34
CA LEU A 436 -0.08 -22.99 10.05
C LEU A 436 -0.46 -22.58 11.48
N LEU A 437 -1.61 -23.06 11.95
CA LEU A 437 -2.01 -23.06 13.36
C LEU A 437 -2.32 -24.49 13.78
N LEU A 438 -1.54 -25.05 14.71
CA LEU A 438 -1.91 -26.25 15.45
C LEU A 438 -2.46 -25.82 16.81
N THR A 439 -3.66 -26.26 17.16
CA THR A 439 -4.32 -25.87 18.41
C THR A 439 -4.98 -27.02 19.15
N SER A 440 -4.98 -26.92 20.48
CA SER A 440 -5.76 -27.79 21.37
C SER A 440 -5.41 -29.29 21.27
N CYS A 441 -4.14 -29.61 21.00
CA CYS A 441 -3.66 -30.97 20.74
C CYS A 441 -2.90 -31.54 21.96
N PRO A 442 -3.44 -32.59 22.62
CA PRO A 442 -2.87 -33.14 23.86
C PRO A 442 -1.61 -34.01 23.67
N ASP A 443 -1.32 -34.48 22.46
CA ASP A 443 -0.10 -35.21 22.12
C ASP A 443 0.36 -34.79 20.71
N ALA A 444 1.05 -33.65 20.64
CA ALA A 444 1.42 -33.01 19.37
C ALA A 444 2.82 -33.45 18.89
N HIS A 445 2.84 -34.15 17.75
CA HIS A 445 4.05 -34.66 17.09
C HIS A 445 4.24 -33.93 15.75
N MET A 446 5.31 -33.15 15.60
CA MET A 446 5.55 -32.40 14.36
C MET A 446 6.01 -33.35 13.23
N PRO A 447 5.28 -33.52 12.12
CA PRO A 447 5.63 -34.50 11.08
C PRO A 447 6.77 -34.03 10.15
N PRO A 448 7.64 -34.96 9.66
CA PRO A 448 8.77 -34.61 8.78
C PRO A 448 8.38 -33.97 7.44
N SER A 449 7.15 -34.18 6.99
CA SER A 449 6.55 -33.59 5.80
C SER A 449 6.40 -32.07 5.86
N ILE A 450 6.62 -31.43 7.02
CA ILE A 450 6.71 -29.97 7.16
C ILE A 450 7.67 -29.38 6.13
N ARG A 451 8.76 -30.10 5.82
CA ARG A 451 9.79 -29.75 4.82
C ARG A 451 9.25 -29.55 3.40
N THR A 452 8.03 -30.00 3.10
CA THR A 452 7.35 -29.77 1.80
C THR A 452 6.69 -28.39 1.71
N LEU A 453 6.43 -27.74 2.84
CA LEU A 453 5.65 -26.51 2.96
C LEU A 453 6.52 -25.26 2.75
N THR A 454 7.17 -25.20 1.58
CA THR A 454 8.21 -24.20 1.24
C THR A 454 7.78 -22.73 1.30
N GLN A 455 6.47 -22.47 1.31
CA GLN A 455 5.90 -21.13 1.38
C GLN A 455 5.56 -20.68 2.82
N LEU A 456 5.80 -21.51 3.84
CA LEU A 456 5.58 -21.13 5.24
C LEU A 456 6.34 -19.86 5.61
N THR A 457 5.58 -18.93 6.18
CA THR A 457 6.03 -17.66 6.77
C THR A 457 5.82 -17.64 8.28
N SER A 458 4.80 -18.34 8.79
CA SER A 458 4.37 -18.28 10.18
C SER A 458 3.89 -19.64 10.66
N ILE A 459 4.36 -20.10 11.83
CA ILE A 459 3.84 -21.28 12.53
C ILE A 459 3.30 -20.83 13.90
N TYR A 460 2.09 -21.21 14.23
CA TYR A 460 1.43 -20.95 15.52
C TYR A 460 1.11 -22.28 16.19
N LEU A 461 1.52 -22.43 17.45
CA LEU A 461 1.20 -23.56 18.32
C LEU A 461 0.48 -22.98 19.54
N VAL A 462 -0.78 -23.38 19.79
CA VAL A 462 -1.65 -22.77 20.81
C VAL A 462 -2.35 -23.86 21.62
N ASP A 463 -2.21 -23.85 22.96
CA ASP A 463 -2.80 -24.88 23.84
C ASP A 463 -2.42 -26.31 23.38
N VAL A 464 -1.14 -26.54 23.07
CA VAL A 464 -0.61 -27.85 22.65
C VAL A 464 0.34 -28.41 23.69
N ASN A 465 0.39 -29.74 23.79
CA ASN A 465 1.42 -30.45 24.53
C ASN A 465 2.34 -31.12 23.51
N LEU A 466 3.52 -30.51 23.27
CA LEU A 466 4.47 -30.91 22.26
C LEU A 466 5.39 -32.01 22.82
N THR A 467 5.22 -33.22 22.31
CA THR A 467 5.93 -34.43 22.75
C THR A 467 7.08 -34.77 21.80
N GLU A 468 6.85 -34.79 20.49
CA GLU A 468 7.92 -34.92 19.48
C GLU A 468 8.00 -33.72 18.53
N TRP A 469 9.21 -33.14 18.42
CA TRP A 469 9.62 -32.33 17.27
C TRP A 469 11.11 -32.61 16.99
N SER A 470 11.38 -33.76 16.38
CA SER A 470 12.73 -34.26 16.08
C SER A 470 13.41 -33.52 14.91
N GLU A 471 14.71 -33.78 14.72
CA GLU A 471 15.52 -33.21 13.63
C GLU A 471 14.96 -33.53 12.23
N ASN A 472 14.26 -34.66 12.09
CA ASN A 472 13.55 -35.04 10.87
C ASN A 472 12.46 -34.03 10.48
N SER A 473 11.95 -33.26 11.43
CA SER A 473 10.96 -32.19 11.25
C SER A 473 11.56 -30.79 11.46
N ALA A 474 12.89 -30.66 11.40
CA ALA A 474 13.59 -29.40 11.66
C ALA A 474 13.24 -28.27 10.69
N LEU A 475 13.10 -27.07 11.27
CA LEU A 475 13.04 -25.83 10.52
C LEU A 475 14.43 -25.49 9.97
N SER A 476 14.49 -25.04 8.72
CA SER A 476 15.77 -24.82 8.03
C SER A 476 15.60 -23.90 6.83
N LYS A 477 16.62 -23.09 6.55
CA LYS A 477 16.70 -22.19 5.39
C LYS A 477 16.56 -22.88 4.03
N TYR A 478 16.83 -24.19 3.95
CA TYR A 478 16.71 -24.97 2.72
C TYR A 478 15.27 -25.35 2.40
N TRP A 479 14.49 -25.74 3.41
CA TRP A 479 13.11 -26.19 3.26
C TRP A 479 12.09 -25.08 3.48
N HIS A 480 12.40 -24.13 4.36
CA HIS A 480 11.51 -23.05 4.81
C HIS A 480 12.17 -21.66 4.58
N PRO A 481 12.59 -21.32 3.34
CA PRO A 481 13.34 -20.09 3.06
C PRO A 481 12.53 -18.80 3.33
N ASN A 482 11.21 -18.90 3.49
CA ASN A 482 10.32 -17.76 3.71
C ASN A 482 9.90 -17.57 5.18
N LEU A 483 10.36 -18.43 6.11
CA LEU A 483 9.86 -18.43 7.49
C LEU A 483 10.28 -17.18 8.27
N ARG A 484 9.31 -16.49 8.88
CA ARG A 484 9.47 -15.23 9.61
C ARG A 484 9.10 -15.36 11.09
N GLN A 485 8.09 -16.17 11.41
CA GLN A 485 7.61 -16.34 12.78
C GLN A 485 7.40 -17.80 13.18
N VAL A 486 7.76 -18.10 14.43
CA VAL A 486 7.23 -19.23 15.20
C VAL A 486 6.64 -18.65 16.48
N SER A 487 5.41 -19.04 16.80
CA SER A 487 4.64 -18.57 17.94
C SER A 487 4.15 -19.75 18.77
N MET A 488 4.39 -19.74 20.08
CA MET A 488 4.15 -20.85 21.00
C MET A 488 3.43 -20.34 22.25
N VAL A 489 2.10 -20.52 22.31
CA VAL A 489 1.23 -19.94 23.34
C VAL A 489 0.59 -21.04 24.16
N ARG A 490 0.99 -21.16 25.44
CA ARG A 490 0.64 -22.31 26.30
C ARG A 490 0.98 -23.63 25.60
N ALA A 491 2.15 -23.66 24.98
CA ALA A 491 2.69 -24.81 24.28
C ALA A 491 3.66 -25.52 25.22
N ASN A 492 3.19 -26.58 25.91
CA ASN A 492 4.07 -27.31 26.82
C ASN A 492 5.14 -28.06 26.02
N MET A 493 6.40 -27.88 26.41
CA MET A 493 7.57 -28.55 25.82
C MET A 493 8.27 -29.48 26.80
N SER A 494 7.74 -29.64 28.04
CA SER A 494 8.35 -30.44 29.12
C SER A 494 8.46 -31.94 28.82
N ALA A 495 7.83 -32.41 27.74
CA ALA A 495 7.86 -33.80 27.29
C ALA A 495 8.93 -34.07 26.21
N SER A 496 9.70 -33.05 25.78
CA SER A 496 10.78 -33.25 24.82
C SER A 496 11.90 -34.08 25.47
N CYS A 497 12.13 -35.29 24.95
CA CYS A 497 12.94 -36.35 25.58
C CYS A 497 14.48 -36.09 25.64
N TYR A 498 14.92 -34.84 25.63
CA TYR A 498 16.33 -34.46 25.59
C TYR A 498 16.71 -33.67 26.85
N GLU A 499 17.51 -34.32 27.70
CA GLU A 499 17.91 -33.82 29.02
C GLU A 499 18.44 -32.38 28.94
N ASN A 500 17.82 -31.48 29.71
CA ASN A 500 18.19 -30.07 29.91
C ASN A 500 17.98 -29.12 28.71
N SER A 501 17.23 -29.49 27.66
CA SER A 501 16.82 -28.54 26.60
C SER A 501 15.38 -28.07 26.79
N SER A 502 15.17 -26.76 26.98
CA SER A 502 13.84 -26.13 27.04
C SER A 502 13.15 -25.96 25.68
N LEU A 503 13.86 -26.25 24.59
CA LEU A 503 13.36 -26.19 23.21
C LEU A 503 13.65 -27.51 22.46
N PRO A 504 12.75 -27.94 21.56
CA PRO A 504 12.90 -29.20 20.85
C PRO A 504 14.00 -29.18 19.76
N PRO A 505 14.57 -30.36 19.39
CA PRO A 505 15.59 -30.51 18.34
C PRO A 505 15.26 -29.78 17.03
N GLY A 506 14.00 -29.83 16.58
CA GLY A 506 13.56 -29.22 15.33
C GLY A 506 13.62 -27.68 15.30
N LEU A 507 13.82 -27.01 16.45
CA LEU A 507 14.10 -25.58 16.55
C LEU A 507 15.59 -25.25 16.75
N VAL A 508 16.40 -26.20 17.21
CA VAL A 508 17.84 -26.01 17.53
C VAL A 508 18.80 -26.72 16.56
N THR A 509 18.26 -27.33 15.50
CA THR A 509 19.05 -27.96 14.42
C THR A 509 19.84 -26.92 13.61
N PRO A 510 21.14 -27.13 13.33
CA PRO A 510 21.94 -26.22 12.50
C PRO A 510 21.35 -25.92 11.12
N GLY A 511 21.50 -24.67 10.66
CA GLY A 511 20.96 -24.24 9.37
C GLY A 511 19.48 -23.85 9.39
N PHE A 512 18.98 -23.43 10.56
CA PHE A 512 17.70 -22.76 10.80
C PHE A 512 17.41 -21.60 9.80
N PRO A 513 16.15 -21.19 9.58
CA PRO A 513 15.83 -20.15 8.59
C PRO A 513 16.49 -18.79 8.90
N SER A 514 17.38 -18.35 8.00
CA SER A 514 18.05 -17.03 8.10
C SER A 514 17.13 -15.84 7.83
N THR A 515 15.89 -16.10 7.44
CA THR A 515 14.81 -15.13 7.21
C THR A 515 13.92 -14.93 8.44
N MET A 516 14.14 -15.72 9.51
CA MET A 516 13.39 -15.66 10.76
C MET A 516 13.52 -14.27 11.41
N GLY A 517 12.38 -13.63 11.70
CA GLY A 517 12.33 -12.27 12.22
C GLY A 517 11.73 -12.13 13.62
N THR A 518 10.86 -13.06 14.07
CA THR A 518 10.25 -12.99 15.41
C THR A 518 9.97 -14.38 16.00
N LEU A 519 10.53 -14.67 17.17
CA LEU A 519 10.09 -15.77 18.03
C LEU A 519 9.15 -15.22 19.12
N PHE A 520 7.98 -15.85 19.27
CA PHE A 520 7.03 -15.53 20.33
C PHE A 520 6.76 -16.77 21.18
N ILE A 521 6.97 -16.68 22.49
CA ILE A 521 6.66 -17.74 23.46
C ILE A 521 5.89 -17.11 24.62
N ALA A 522 4.69 -17.60 24.92
CA ALA A 522 3.91 -17.06 26.03
C ALA A 522 3.18 -18.12 26.86
N GLY A 523 3.36 -18.10 28.19
CA GLY A 523 2.69 -19.04 29.10
C GLY A 523 3.11 -20.50 28.92
N SER A 524 4.33 -20.76 28.45
CA SER A 524 4.81 -22.09 28.04
C SER A 524 5.85 -22.70 29.00
N GLY A 525 5.96 -22.17 30.23
CA GLY A 525 6.82 -22.73 31.29
C GLY A 525 8.33 -22.61 31.05
N VAL A 526 8.78 -21.76 30.11
CA VAL A 526 10.21 -21.60 29.79
C VAL A 526 10.93 -20.89 30.94
N THR A 527 11.96 -21.53 31.49
CA THR A 527 12.82 -21.02 32.57
C THR A 527 14.18 -20.49 32.06
N ASP A 528 14.77 -21.19 31.09
CA ASP A 528 16.08 -20.89 30.47
C ASP A 528 16.07 -21.27 28.97
N LEU A 529 17.16 -21.01 28.24
CA LEU A 529 17.30 -21.26 26.79
C LEU A 529 18.64 -21.96 26.46
N PRO A 530 18.69 -22.89 25.48
CA PRO A 530 19.91 -23.63 25.15
C PRO A 530 21.10 -22.73 24.81
N ALA A 531 22.27 -23.01 25.41
CA ALA A 531 23.43 -22.11 25.33
C ALA A 531 23.97 -21.87 23.90
N ASN A 532 23.70 -22.78 22.96
CA ASN A 532 24.16 -22.75 21.57
C ASN A 532 23.20 -22.02 20.60
N LEU A 533 22.06 -21.48 21.04
CA LEU A 533 21.11 -20.80 20.13
C LEU A 533 21.77 -19.69 19.30
N ALA A 534 22.74 -18.96 19.87
CA ALA A 534 23.50 -17.90 19.19
C ALA A 534 24.38 -18.39 18.03
N GLU A 535 24.59 -19.70 17.89
CA GLU A 535 25.29 -20.32 16.76
C GLU A 535 24.33 -20.83 15.66
N VAL A 536 23.05 -20.98 16.00
CA VAL A 536 22.03 -21.66 15.18
C VAL A 536 21.01 -20.68 14.59
N TRP A 537 20.55 -19.72 15.38
CA TRP A 537 19.56 -18.72 15.00
C TRP A 537 20.22 -17.45 14.42
N PRO A 538 19.51 -16.68 13.57
CA PRO A 538 20.02 -15.40 13.10
C PRO A 538 20.10 -14.37 14.23
N PRO A 539 21.07 -13.43 14.18
CA PRO A 539 21.12 -12.26 15.06
C PRO A 539 19.97 -11.28 14.75
N ASP A 540 19.83 -10.24 15.56
CA ASP A 540 18.79 -9.19 15.48
C ASP A 540 17.33 -9.67 15.65
N LEU A 541 17.10 -10.99 15.77
CA LEU A 541 15.79 -11.65 15.95
C LEU A 541 14.95 -10.99 17.05
N ASN A 542 13.67 -10.71 16.80
CA ASN A 542 12.77 -10.25 17.86
C ASN A 542 12.46 -11.42 18.80
N MET A 543 12.73 -11.26 20.09
CA MET A 543 12.56 -12.26 21.13
C MET A 543 11.48 -11.81 22.11
N ILE A 544 10.31 -12.46 22.06
CA ILE A 544 9.14 -12.09 22.85
C ILE A 544 8.74 -13.30 23.72
N LEU A 545 9.00 -13.22 25.03
CA LEU A 545 8.94 -14.32 25.99
C LEU A 545 8.01 -13.96 27.17
N ILE A 546 6.71 -13.83 26.93
CA ILE A 546 5.74 -13.24 27.86
C ILE A 546 5.20 -14.26 28.88
N GLY A 547 5.25 -13.97 30.17
CA GLY A 547 4.54 -14.78 31.18
C GLY A 547 5.03 -16.22 31.27
N ASN A 548 6.35 -16.43 31.18
CA ASN A 548 6.98 -17.72 31.43
C ASN A 548 7.61 -17.70 32.85
N GLU A 549 8.55 -18.62 33.14
CA GLU A 549 9.11 -18.82 34.48
C GLU A 549 10.57 -18.38 34.58
N MET A 550 10.98 -17.43 33.73
CA MET A 550 12.35 -16.92 33.70
C MET A 550 12.66 -16.06 34.95
N THR A 551 13.73 -16.39 35.67
CA THR A 551 14.19 -15.67 36.87
C THR A 551 15.33 -14.68 36.60
N MET A 552 15.95 -14.78 35.42
CA MET A 552 16.99 -13.91 34.90
C MET A 552 16.95 -13.88 33.36
N ILE A 553 17.68 -12.96 32.73
CA ILE A 553 17.91 -12.96 31.29
C ILE A 553 19.18 -13.78 31.01
N PRO A 554 19.10 -14.96 30.35
CA PRO A 554 20.27 -15.80 30.13
C PRO A 554 21.22 -15.24 29.06
N ASP A 555 22.53 -15.47 29.24
CA ASP A 555 23.63 -14.96 28.41
C ASP A 555 23.46 -15.24 26.91
N VAL A 556 22.73 -16.28 26.53
CA VAL A 556 22.49 -16.60 25.12
C VAL A 556 21.63 -15.54 24.42
N LEU A 557 20.73 -14.86 25.13
CA LEU A 557 20.01 -13.70 24.60
C LEU A 557 20.94 -12.50 24.39
N ILE A 558 21.94 -12.32 25.26
CA ILE A 558 22.97 -11.28 25.10
C ILE A 558 23.81 -11.60 23.84
N ARG A 559 24.23 -12.86 23.65
CA ARG A 559 24.97 -13.31 22.45
C ARG A 559 24.16 -13.25 21.16
N LEU A 560 22.84 -13.45 21.21
CA LEU A 560 21.93 -13.33 20.06
C LEU A 560 21.73 -11.87 19.60
N ALA A 561 22.00 -10.89 20.46
CA ALA A 561 21.82 -9.46 20.21
C ALA A 561 20.45 -9.11 19.55
N PRO A 562 19.32 -9.51 20.16
CA PRO A 562 17.99 -9.28 19.59
C PRO A 562 17.70 -7.79 19.37
N SER A 563 16.99 -7.42 18.30
CA SER A 563 16.63 -6.02 18.05
C SER A 563 15.39 -5.55 18.82
N HIS A 564 14.57 -6.50 19.29
CA HIS A 564 13.49 -6.31 20.27
C HIS A 564 13.58 -7.45 21.28
N LEU A 565 13.72 -7.12 22.57
CA LEU A 565 13.63 -8.07 23.67
C LEU A 565 12.43 -7.72 24.55
N SER A 566 11.49 -8.65 24.68
CA SER A 566 10.29 -8.51 25.48
C SER A 566 10.18 -9.70 26.42
N VAL A 567 10.25 -9.46 27.72
CA VAL A 567 10.16 -10.47 28.79
C VAL A 567 9.13 -10.13 29.89
N PRO A 568 7.97 -9.50 29.62
CA PRO A 568 7.05 -9.10 30.67
C PRO A 568 6.34 -10.28 31.34
N PHE A 569 5.86 -10.05 32.57
CA PHE A 569 5.19 -11.05 33.42
C PHE A 569 6.03 -12.30 33.80
N ASN A 570 7.35 -12.24 33.71
CA ASN A 570 8.24 -13.30 34.22
C ASN A 570 8.62 -13.03 35.70
N GLN A 571 9.60 -13.76 36.22
CA GLN A 571 10.07 -13.68 37.61
C GLN A 571 11.46 -13.01 37.71
N ILE A 572 11.82 -12.16 36.73
CA ILE A 572 13.16 -11.58 36.61
C ILE A 572 13.43 -10.58 37.75
N GLN A 573 14.48 -10.83 38.55
CA GLN A 573 14.85 -9.98 39.69
C GLN A 573 16.00 -9.01 39.37
N HIS A 574 16.86 -9.38 38.42
CA HIS A 574 18.05 -8.63 38.01
C HIS A 574 18.19 -8.62 36.48
N VAL A 575 18.66 -7.51 35.93
CA VAL A 575 18.89 -7.31 34.49
C VAL A 575 20.38 -7.04 34.27
N PRO A 576 21.10 -7.85 33.47
CA PRO A 576 22.51 -7.63 33.17
C PRO A 576 22.77 -6.27 32.49
N ALA A 577 23.93 -5.66 32.73
CA ALA A 577 24.30 -4.36 32.16
C ALA A 577 24.40 -4.43 30.63
N GLU A 578 24.95 -5.55 30.16
CA GLU A 578 25.24 -5.90 28.77
C GLU A 578 23.98 -5.87 27.89
N VAL A 579 22.79 -6.12 28.45
CA VAL A 579 21.50 -6.02 27.74
C VAL A 579 21.26 -4.59 27.24
N PHE A 580 21.67 -3.58 28.02
CA PHE A 580 21.57 -2.17 27.64
C PHE A 580 22.69 -1.73 26.68
N GLU A 581 23.73 -2.54 26.52
CA GLU A 581 24.88 -2.25 25.65
C GLU A 581 24.73 -2.88 24.24
N LEU A 582 23.69 -3.70 24.02
CA LEU A 582 23.45 -4.38 22.76
C LEU A 582 23.31 -3.38 21.57
N PRO A 583 24.12 -3.53 20.50
CA PRO A 583 24.17 -2.56 19.41
C PRO A 583 22.92 -2.58 18.51
N SER A 584 22.16 -3.68 18.50
CA SER A 584 20.97 -3.86 17.68
C SER A 584 19.65 -3.57 18.41
N LEU A 585 19.66 -3.60 19.75
CA LEU A 585 18.46 -3.52 20.59
C LEU A 585 17.85 -2.12 20.53
N LYS A 586 16.56 -2.06 20.16
CA LYS A 586 15.77 -0.82 20.01
C LYS A 586 14.60 -0.74 20.99
N TRP A 587 14.03 -1.88 21.36
CA TRP A 587 12.89 -2.00 22.27
C TRP A 587 13.21 -3.02 23.35
N LEU A 588 13.09 -2.62 24.62
CA LEU A 588 13.31 -3.47 25.79
C LEU A 588 12.10 -3.41 26.72
N GLU A 589 11.42 -4.54 26.91
CA GLU A 589 10.18 -4.63 27.68
C GLU A 589 10.37 -5.58 28.86
N LEU A 590 10.34 -5.01 30.08
CA LEU A 590 10.66 -5.66 31.36
C LEU A 590 9.48 -5.59 32.34
N ASP A 591 8.32 -5.10 31.90
CA ASP A 591 7.18 -4.79 32.76
C ASP A 591 6.62 -6.02 33.50
N TRP A 592 6.01 -5.79 34.65
CA TRP A 592 5.46 -6.85 35.54
C TRP A 592 6.48 -7.90 36.02
N ASN A 593 7.77 -7.57 36.06
CA ASN A 593 8.81 -8.39 36.70
C ASN A 593 9.20 -7.86 38.10
N PRO A 594 9.65 -8.71 39.04
CA PRO A 594 10.11 -8.32 40.38
C PRO A 594 11.51 -7.64 40.40
N ILE A 595 11.83 -6.82 39.39
CA ILE A 595 13.12 -6.12 39.27
C ILE A 595 13.23 -5.04 40.35
N ASN A 596 14.26 -5.12 41.20
CA ASN A 596 14.46 -4.20 42.32
C ASN A 596 15.29 -2.95 41.95
N GLU A 597 16.22 -3.10 41.01
CA GLU A 597 17.14 -2.06 40.55
C GLU A 597 17.54 -2.29 39.08
N LEU A 598 17.95 -1.22 38.41
CA LEU A 598 18.54 -1.26 37.06
C LEU A 598 20.06 -1.05 37.19
N PRO A 599 20.89 -1.70 36.35
CA PRO A 599 22.33 -1.78 36.56
C PRO A 599 22.99 -0.39 36.62
N ALA A 600 23.79 -0.15 37.65
CA ALA A 600 24.39 1.17 37.92
C ALA A 600 25.39 1.62 36.85
N ASN A 601 26.14 0.68 36.29
CA ASN A 601 27.16 0.91 35.26
C ASN A 601 26.68 0.33 33.93
N VAL A 602 26.47 1.20 32.94
CA VAL A 602 26.18 0.85 31.54
C VAL A 602 27.00 1.79 30.66
N THR A 603 27.76 1.26 29.70
CA THR A 603 28.41 2.08 28.69
C THR A 603 27.36 2.59 27.70
N VAL A 604 27.30 3.91 27.52
CA VAL A 604 26.19 4.57 26.80
C VAL A 604 26.39 4.48 25.27
N GLY A 605 26.28 3.25 24.75
CA GLY A 605 26.40 2.89 23.33
C GLY A 605 25.10 2.37 22.68
N SER A 606 24.02 2.23 23.44
CA SER A 606 22.76 1.59 23.04
C SER A 606 22.12 2.20 21.77
N SER A 607 21.61 1.35 20.87
CA SER A 607 20.66 1.75 19.81
C SER A 607 19.21 1.88 20.31
N LEU A 608 19.00 1.83 21.63
CA LEU A 608 17.71 1.81 22.29
C LEU A 608 16.87 3.04 21.92
N LEU A 609 15.59 2.81 21.65
CA LEU A 609 14.59 3.83 21.34
C LEU A 609 13.48 3.87 22.40
N GLU A 610 13.25 2.75 23.09
CA GLU A 610 12.18 2.58 24.05
C GLU A 610 12.55 1.54 25.12
N ILE A 611 12.28 1.86 26.38
CA ILE A 611 12.34 0.94 27.52
C ILE A 611 11.04 1.00 28.30
N ASP A 612 10.51 -0.17 28.67
CA ASP A 612 9.42 -0.31 29.65
C ASP A 612 9.87 -1.16 30.84
N PHE A 613 9.66 -0.65 32.05
CA PHE A 613 9.80 -1.36 33.33
C PHE A 613 8.62 -1.03 34.26
N THR A 614 7.44 -0.78 33.69
CA THR A 614 6.17 -0.54 34.39
C THR A 614 5.85 -1.70 35.35
N SER A 615 5.27 -1.39 36.51
CA SER A 615 4.92 -2.37 37.56
C SER A 615 6.09 -3.19 38.12
N THR A 616 7.35 -2.78 37.92
CA THR A 616 8.52 -3.35 38.61
C THR A 616 8.73 -2.72 40.01
N ASN A 617 9.68 -3.24 40.79
CA ASN A 617 10.03 -2.74 42.12
C ASN A 617 11.15 -1.68 42.13
N VAL A 618 11.51 -1.11 40.96
CA VAL A 618 12.57 -0.11 40.80
C VAL A 618 12.30 1.13 41.66
N SER A 619 13.20 1.41 42.61
CA SER A 619 13.05 2.51 43.59
C SER A 619 13.89 3.75 43.29
N SER A 620 14.91 3.63 42.46
CA SER A 620 15.75 4.72 41.97
C SER A 620 16.20 4.44 40.52
N LEU A 621 16.56 5.48 39.76
CA LEU A 621 17.11 5.32 38.42
C LEU A 621 18.64 5.50 38.46
N PRO A 622 19.41 4.66 37.74
CA PRO A 622 20.86 4.80 37.64
C PRO A 622 21.23 6.05 36.83
N SER A 623 22.43 6.58 37.09
CA SER A 623 22.85 7.90 36.58
C SER A 623 22.83 8.01 35.06
N TRP A 624 23.12 6.94 34.31
CA TRP A 624 23.08 6.95 32.85
C TRP A 624 21.69 7.24 32.28
N MET A 625 20.60 6.82 32.96
CA MET A 625 19.23 7.17 32.56
C MET A 625 18.91 8.65 32.79
N THR A 626 19.50 9.27 33.82
CA THR A 626 19.29 10.69 34.14
C THR A 626 20.09 11.66 33.28
N HIS A 627 21.01 11.16 32.43
CA HIS A 627 21.73 12.02 31.48
C HIS A 627 20.80 12.48 30.34
N ALA A 628 20.81 13.77 30.02
CA ALA A 628 19.98 14.35 28.96
C ALA A 628 20.18 13.70 27.56
N ASN A 629 21.36 13.11 27.30
CA ASN A 629 21.65 12.37 26.07
C ASN A 629 20.87 11.05 25.93
N PHE A 630 20.37 10.48 27.04
CA PHE A 630 19.50 9.29 27.06
C PHE A 630 18.05 9.70 26.79
N LEU A 631 17.48 10.56 27.64
CA LEU A 631 16.10 11.06 27.51
C LEU A 631 15.78 11.77 26.17
N SER A 632 16.78 12.34 25.50
CA SER A 632 16.59 12.95 24.17
C SER A 632 16.45 11.94 23.02
N LYS A 633 16.68 10.65 23.29
CA LYS A 633 16.62 9.55 22.30
C LYS A 633 15.65 8.44 22.69
N VAL A 634 15.60 8.10 23.97
CA VAL A 634 14.89 6.92 24.49
C VAL A 634 13.58 7.35 25.16
N LYS A 635 12.46 6.75 24.74
CA LYS A 635 11.19 6.82 25.49
C LYS A 635 11.29 5.91 26.73
N VAL A 636 10.86 6.41 27.88
CA VAL A 636 10.84 5.63 29.12
C VAL A 636 9.41 5.45 29.62
N PHE A 637 9.07 4.21 29.95
CA PHE A 637 7.84 3.80 30.63
C PHE A 637 8.23 3.09 31.93
N GLY A 638 7.70 3.58 33.05
CA GLY A 638 8.09 3.14 34.39
C GLY A 638 6.98 3.39 35.42
N ALA A 639 5.73 3.46 34.97
CA ALA A 639 4.58 3.70 35.82
C ALA A 639 4.42 2.61 36.90
N MET A 640 3.71 2.94 37.99
CA MET A 640 3.44 2.04 39.13
C MET A 640 4.67 1.57 39.93
N THR A 641 5.91 1.85 39.48
CA THR A 641 7.14 1.60 40.23
C THR A 641 7.20 2.39 41.55
N PRO A 642 7.96 1.92 42.56
CA PRO A 642 8.23 2.71 43.77
C PRO A 642 8.87 4.08 43.48
N TYR A 643 9.75 4.18 42.48
CA TYR A 643 10.34 5.44 42.02
C TYR A 643 9.25 6.43 41.55
N CYS A 644 8.37 6.00 40.66
CA CYS A 644 7.32 6.87 40.13
C CYS A 644 6.26 7.25 41.17
N ARG A 645 5.86 6.30 42.04
CA ARG A 645 4.98 6.62 43.18
C ARG A 645 5.59 7.66 44.12
N GLN A 646 6.92 7.70 44.28
CA GLN A 646 7.60 8.75 45.06
C GLN A 646 7.69 10.09 44.34
N LEU A 647 7.79 10.13 43.02
CA LEU A 647 7.72 11.38 42.25
C LEU A 647 6.30 11.96 42.23
N GLU A 648 5.30 11.13 41.94
CA GLU A 648 3.88 11.52 41.86
C GLU A 648 3.31 11.99 43.20
N ALA A 649 3.84 11.49 44.32
CA ALA A 649 3.49 11.95 45.66
C ALA A 649 4.04 13.34 46.01
N LYS A 650 5.05 13.84 45.29
CA LYS A 650 5.66 15.16 45.53
C LYS A 650 4.96 16.23 44.69
N GLN A 651 4.29 17.16 45.36
CA GLN A 651 3.53 18.25 44.72
C GLN A 651 4.41 19.43 44.28
N ASP A 652 5.59 19.16 43.73
CA ASP A 652 6.53 20.17 43.24
C ASP A 652 6.74 20.09 41.72
N THR A 653 7.21 21.20 41.12
CA THR A 653 7.33 21.33 39.66
C THR A 653 8.45 20.51 39.04
N GLU A 654 9.49 20.16 39.80
CA GLU A 654 10.60 19.33 39.33
C GLU A 654 10.19 17.85 39.31
N SER A 655 9.60 17.36 40.41
CA SER A 655 9.04 16.01 40.50
C SER A 655 7.93 15.79 39.46
N ALA A 656 7.06 16.78 39.24
CA ALA A 656 6.06 16.72 38.17
C ALA A 656 6.68 16.64 36.75
N HIS A 657 7.80 17.36 36.51
CA HIS A 657 8.51 17.26 35.25
C HIS A 657 9.19 15.89 35.06
N LEU A 658 9.85 15.38 36.10
CA LEU A 658 10.46 14.04 36.08
C LEU A 658 9.40 12.94 35.89
N ALA A 659 8.26 13.03 36.56
CA ALA A 659 7.12 12.13 36.35
C ALA A 659 6.62 12.19 34.90
N SER A 660 6.55 13.37 34.29
CA SER A 660 6.17 13.54 32.88
C SER A 660 7.16 12.90 31.89
N LEU A 661 8.38 12.57 32.32
CA LEU A 661 9.43 11.95 31.50
C LEU A 661 9.51 10.43 31.67
N TYR A 662 9.45 9.94 32.92
CA TYR A 662 9.68 8.53 33.26
C TYR A 662 8.41 7.73 33.61
N CYS A 663 7.38 8.38 34.16
CA CYS A 663 6.25 7.72 34.83
C CYS A 663 5.02 7.54 33.95
N ARG A 664 5.26 7.39 32.64
CA ARG A 664 4.18 7.14 31.68
C ARG A 664 3.77 5.66 31.75
N PRO A 665 2.47 5.34 31.81
CA PRO A 665 2.00 4.03 31.37
C PRO A 665 2.15 3.93 29.85
N ARG A 666 2.27 2.71 29.34
CA ARG A 666 2.44 2.42 27.91
C ARG A 666 1.10 2.19 27.21
#